data_AF-A0A7S2IAH4-F1
#
_entry.id   AF-A0A7S2IAH4-F1
#
_cell.length_a   1.000
_cell.length_b   1.000
_cell.length_c   1.000
_cell.angle_alpha   90.00
_cell.angle_beta   90.00
_cell.angle_gamma   90.00
#
_symmetry.space_group_name_H-M   'P 1'
#
loop_
_entity.id
_entity.type
_entity.pdbx_description
1 polymer ?
#
loop_
_entity_poly.entity_id
_entity_poly.type
_entity_poly.pdbx_seq_one_letter_code
_entity_poly.pdbx_strand_id
1 'polypeptide(L)'
;MDSARKTSIYALFQLGVPLAKVEELYGTDDAHLAARNYVAEADEQGGENSREHKLAVGLALLQQSKKSLVADETFIKPLISALADDPDDESLMDPVTLCLIKDPVVLSSGFVVDRETVLDEVNNKMRFTKCPFSRETLERSVYPLPLLRKKILAWRISQLNACHTVATMLINKAKWDEAKQVLDIADNLLDMQGNTEYFTVASKLAKLHRRLPDTPVEGIVQRYKHLFSNATKPEQTKFLRNVAEEGLEEVTSLVDSLSLETNSSNGKKMSSLQQQAYLTDSVLWLALHPWLDQEENRDAWNDLRLPLAQKLLRIAKIAKSKDIKRLRFNVWNLLTAQAERDAFLQQEGVSSKEMMLQAIAPDFDTTGWTLVSDGDTSVASLMQTRWPKIPWIEPEQGHIRTGGQSSFLEYDSDLSPRPGEDWTVEVAFKPSSLQPESYKNSIFSQHGFETGWEIRACPTAIELVFSTTGLGGQWHTHNEFRAKPTNGGVRENQWTHCFVVYENATKRLMIYINGSFSASKHIQGEFRRASELPRIGQNPCWSDERFFNGEVAFARVEHKLRCPLSELTNFASNLAESRFMSLGESSTSDESSQQHQVIQMAPFCNNRHWRVRWSPHHPEEMITLDHHGGFSSNGQYVFLQPTNPISIAWKDGTIHAMHSFEDGVITWTVSNPNTSWIPSARWEIDDVDNRHYFGAFRDNARDDDDDDDDSHVENFLGWSPDSDDDDDF
;
A
#
# COMPACT_ATOMS: atom_id res chain seq x y z
N MET A 1 -14.85 60.98 14.06
CA MET A 1 -14.77 60.93 15.53
C MET A 1 -13.94 62.10 16.04
N ASP A 2 -14.41 62.82 17.07
CA ASP A 2 -13.63 63.85 17.77
C ASP A 2 -12.38 63.24 18.43
N SER A 3 -11.24 63.94 18.42
CA SER A 3 -9.97 63.42 18.92
C SER A 3 -10.03 63.03 20.39
N ALA A 4 -10.75 63.79 21.22
CA ALA A 4 -10.90 63.49 22.64
C ALA A 4 -11.70 62.19 22.88
N ARG A 5 -12.71 61.95 22.03
CA ARG A 5 -13.52 60.72 22.07
C ARG A 5 -12.71 59.50 21.64
N LYS A 6 -11.87 59.63 20.60
CA LYS A 6 -10.93 58.59 20.16
C LYS A 6 -10.01 58.17 21.31
N THR A 7 -9.37 59.15 21.96
CA THR A 7 -8.45 58.89 23.08
C THR A 7 -9.16 58.22 24.26
N SER A 8 -10.40 58.61 24.56
CA SER A 8 -11.19 58.02 25.65
C SER A 8 -11.52 56.54 25.39
N ILE A 9 -11.97 56.22 24.17
CA ILE A 9 -12.28 54.82 23.79
C ILE A 9 -11.01 53.97 23.81
N TYR A 10 -9.92 54.52 23.28
CA TYR A 10 -8.63 53.84 23.24
C TYR A 10 -8.12 53.50 24.65
N ALA A 11 -8.21 54.45 25.59
CA ALA A 11 -7.86 54.23 26.99
C ALA A 11 -8.70 53.11 27.64
N LEU A 12 -9.97 52.94 27.25
CA LEU A 12 -10.79 51.83 27.77
C LEU A 12 -10.32 50.47 27.27
N PHE A 13 -9.90 50.36 26.01
CA PHE A 13 -9.28 49.13 25.52
C PHE A 13 -7.94 48.85 26.22
N GLN A 14 -7.14 49.88 26.49
CA GLN A 14 -5.92 49.72 27.28
C GLN A 14 -6.19 49.22 28.71
N LEU A 15 -7.35 49.56 29.28
CA LEU A 15 -7.79 49.07 30.58
C LEU A 15 -8.45 47.67 30.52
N GLY A 16 -8.42 46.99 29.37
CA GLY A 16 -8.97 45.64 29.21
C GLY A 16 -10.50 45.58 29.06
N VAL A 17 -11.15 46.71 28.75
CA VAL A 17 -12.62 46.76 28.61
C VAL A 17 -13.05 46.05 27.31
N PRO A 18 -13.95 45.03 27.36
CA PRO A 18 -14.39 44.32 26.16
C PRO A 18 -15.12 45.21 25.15
N LEU A 19 -14.98 44.89 23.85
CA LEU A 19 -15.66 45.61 22.75
C LEU A 19 -17.14 45.85 22.99
N ALA A 20 -17.88 44.81 23.42
CA ALA A 20 -19.31 44.90 23.69
C ALA A 20 -19.69 46.00 24.70
N LYS A 21 -18.83 46.24 25.70
CA LYS A 21 -19.08 47.29 26.70
C LYS A 21 -18.73 48.67 26.17
N VAL A 22 -17.71 48.77 25.32
CA VAL A 22 -17.37 50.01 24.63
C VAL A 22 -18.46 50.41 23.63
N GLU A 23 -19.04 49.45 22.92
CA GLU A 23 -20.19 49.67 22.02
C GLU A 23 -21.40 50.25 22.78
N GLU A 24 -21.70 49.73 23.98
CA GLU A 24 -22.78 50.23 24.83
C GLU A 24 -22.57 51.70 25.23
N LEU A 25 -21.32 52.09 25.52
CA LEU A 25 -20.97 53.41 26.02
C LEU A 25 -20.82 54.47 24.93
N TYR A 26 -20.28 54.09 23.76
CA TYR A 26 -19.88 55.04 22.71
C TYR A 26 -20.55 54.81 21.35
N GLY A 27 -21.38 53.77 21.21
CA GLY A 27 -22.01 53.38 19.95
C GLY A 27 -21.12 52.52 19.07
N THR A 28 -21.74 51.70 18.21
CA THR A 28 -21.08 50.67 17.39
C THR A 28 -20.02 51.25 16.45
N ASP A 29 -20.33 52.30 15.69
CA ASP A 29 -19.43 52.80 14.65
C ASP A 29 -18.12 53.37 15.22
N ASP A 30 -18.21 54.17 16.29
CA ASP A 30 -17.02 54.75 16.96
C ASP A 30 -16.21 53.66 17.68
N ALA A 31 -16.87 52.70 18.33
CA ALA A 31 -16.22 51.57 19.00
C ALA A 31 -15.47 50.67 17.99
N HIS A 32 -16.07 50.36 16.84
CA HIS A 32 -15.46 49.53 15.80
C HIS A 32 -14.26 50.22 15.16
N LEU A 33 -14.35 51.52 14.87
CA LEU A 33 -13.25 52.29 14.31
C LEU A 33 -12.07 52.38 15.30
N ALA A 34 -12.35 52.58 16.59
CA ALA A 34 -11.31 52.62 17.62
C ALA A 34 -10.68 51.23 17.84
N ALA A 35 -11.48 50.16 17.89
CA ALA A 35 -11.01 48.78 18.03
C ALA A 35 -10.10 48.37 16.86
N ARG A 36 -10.44 48.77 15.62
CA ARG A 36 -9.60 48.54 14.44
C ARG A 36 -8.22 49.17 14.61
N ASN A 37 -8.15 50.43 15.06
CA ASN A 37 -6.88 51.12 15.29
C ASN A 37 -6.10 50.49 16.45
N TYR A 38 -6.79 50.10 17.53
CA TYR A 38 -6.18 49.45 18.69
C TYR A 38 -5.50 48.12 18.34
N VAL A 39 -6.12 47.32 17.46
CA VAL A 39 -5.52 46.08 16.94
C VAL A 39 -4.39 46.36 15.94
N ALA A 40 -4.52 47.41 15.13
CA ALA A 40 -3.53 47.75 14.10
C ALA A 40 -2.25 48.41 14.63
N GLU A 41 -2.28 49.01 15.82
CA GLU A 41 -1.12 49.69 16.39
C GLU A 41 -0.06 48.69 16.89
N ALA A 42 1.16 48.86 16.37
CA ALA A 42 2.34 48.13 16.81
C ALA A 42 2.68 48.43 18.28
N ASP A 43 3.20 47.43 19.00
CA ASP A 43 3.61 47.51 20.42
C ASP A 43 4.87 48.39 20.63
N GLU A 44 5.02 49.51 19.93
CA GLU A 44 6.18 50.39 20.01
C GLU A 44 6.30 51.13 21.37
N GLN A 45 5.26 51.07 22.20
CA GLN A 45 5.28 51.63 23.55
C GLN A 45 4.73 50.55 24.49
N GLY A 46 5.63 49.92 25.26
CA GLY A 46 5.34 48.83 26.21
C GLY A 46 4.41 49.20 27.37
N GLY A 47 3.19 49.65 27.06
CA GLY A 47 2.09 49.70 28.00
C GLY A 47 1.63 48.29 28.33
N GLU A 48 1.12 48.10 29.54
CA GLU A 48 0.54 46.87 30.12
C GLU A 48 -0.74 46.39 29.38
N ASN A 49 -0.82 46.60 28.07
CA ASN A 49 -1.90 46.10 27.24
C ASN A 49 -1.60 44.63 26.94
N SER A 50 -2.26 43.74 27.66
CA SER A 50 -2.22 42.30 27.41
C SER A 50 -2.51 42.02 25.93
N ARG A 51 -1.57 41.35 25.24
CA ARG A 51 -1.70 40.93 23.83
C ARG A 51 -2.93 40.05 23.66
N GLU A 52 -3.27 39.27 24.68
CA GLU A 52 -4.51 38.49 24.73
C GLU A 52 -5.76 39.37 24.62
N HIS A 53 -5.75 40.56 25.23
CA HIS A 53 -6.87 41.51 25.10
C HIS A 53 -6.99 42.08 23.68
N LYS A 54 -5.87 42.43 23.04
CA LYS A 54 -5.86 42.85 21.62
C LYS A 54 -6.44 41.77 20.72
N LEU A 55 -6.04 40.51 20.91
CA LEU A 55 -6.59 39.38 20.18
C LEU A 55 -8.10 39.23 20.44
N ALA A 56 -8.55 39.30 21.70
CA ALA A 56 -9.96 39.19 22.05
C ALA A 56 -10.82 40.30 21.41
N VAL A 57 -10.35 41.55 21.43
CA VAL A 57 -11.01 42.69 20.77
C VAL A 57 -11.05 42.50 19.26
N GLY A 58 -9.94 42.06 18.65
CA GLY A 58 -9.84 41.78 17.22
C GLY A 58 -10.79 40.67 16.77
N LEU A 59 -10.87 39.55 17.51
CA LEU A 59 -11.79 38.46 17.23
C LEU A 59 -13.26 38.90 17.36
N ALA A 60 -13.60 39.65 18.41
CA ALA A 60 -14.96 40.17 18.61
C ALA A 60 -15.36 41.10 17.46
N LEU A 61 -14.46 42.01 17.07
CA LEU A 61 -14.67 42.92 15.94
C LEU A 61 -14.85 42.15 14.63
N LEU A 62 -14.02 41.12 14.41
CA LEU A 62 -14.07 40.29 13.22
C LEU A 62 -15.39 39.51 13.11
N GLN A 63 -15.88 38.94 14.21
CA GLN A 63 -17.15 38.20 14.27
C GLN A 63 -18.38 39.09 14.04
N GLN A 64 -18.35 40.33 14.54
CA GLN A 64 -19.47 41.27 14.42
C GLN A 64 -19.48 42.05 13.10
N SER A 65 -18.32 42.21 12.47
CA SER A 65 -18.15 42.99 11.25
C SER A 65 -18.65 42.27 9.99
N LYS A 66 -19.55 42.94 9.26
CA LYS A 66 -20.06 42.45 7.98
C LYS A 66 -18.99 42.60 6.88
N LYS A 67 -18.34 41.49 6.53
CA LYS A 67 -17.61 41.19 5.27
C LYS A 67 -16.40 42.05 4.87
N SER A 68 -16.23 43.30 5.33
CA SER A 68 -15.20 44.23 4.84
C SER A 68 -13.85 44.15 5.55
N LEU A 69 -13.78 43.66 6.80
CA LEU A 69 -12.55 43.68 7.60
C LEU A 69 -11.51 42.64 7.17
N VAL A 70 -11.93 41.51 6.59
CA VAL A 70 -11.03 40.46 6.11
C VAL A 70 -10.16 40.92 4.93
N ALA A 71 -10.58 41.96 4.21
CA ALA A 71 -9.81 42.54 3.12
C ALA A 71 -8.78 43.58 3.59
N ASP A 72 -8.84 44.01 4.85
CA ASP A 72 -7.96 45.02 5.39
C ASP A 72 -6.67 44.42 5.95
N GLU A 73 -5.59 44.50 5.17
CA GLU A 73 -4.28 43.99 5.59
C GLU A 73 -3.73 44.69 6.84
N THR A 74 -4.08 45.96 7.05
CA THR A 74 -3.62 46.72 8.23
C THR A 74 -4.24 46.22 9.53
N PHE A 75 -5.33 45.46 9.44
CA PHE A 75 -5.99 44.81 10.56
C PHE A 75 -5.64 43.31 10.64
N ILE A 76 -5.67 42.61 9.50
CA ILE A 76 -5.47 41.15 9.48
C ILE A 76 -4.03 40.76 9.83
N LYS A 77 -3.01 41.47 9.34
CA LYS A 77 -1.62 41.11 9.65
C LYS A 77 -1.31 41.21 11.15
N PRO A 78 -1.64 42.31 11.86
CA PRO A 78 -1.50 42.38 13.31
C PRO A 78 -2.32 41.32 14.06
N LEU A 79 -3.54 41.02 13.59
CA LEU A 79 -4.36 39.97 14.21
C LEU A 79 -3.73 38.57 14.07
N ILE A 80 -3.13 38.25 12.92
CA ILE A 80 -2.40 36.99 12.72
C ILE A 80 -1.14 36.97 13.58
N SER A 81 -0.42 38.09 13.69
CA SER A 81 0.72 38.20 14.61
C SER A 81 0.31 37.91 16.05
N ALA A 82 -0.82 38.47 16.51
CA ALA A 82 -1.33 38.25 17.86
C ALA A 82 -1.76 36.79 18.14
N LEU A 83 -2.03 35.99 17.11
CA LEU A 83 -2.26 34.55 17.26
C LEU A 83 -0.97 33.76 17.49
N ALA A 84 0.17 34.28 17.02
CA ALA A 84 1.48 33.66 17.17
C ALA A 84 2.19 34.05 18.48
N ASP A 85 1.65 35.01 19.22
CA ASP A 85 2.24 35.49 20.46
C ASP A 85 2.14 34.47 21.59
N ASP A 86 3.20 34.43 22.41
CA ASP A 86 3.25 33.69 23.66
C ASP A 86 2.22 34.23 24.68
N PRO A 87 1.80 33.42 25.66
CA PRO A 87 0.91 33.89 26.74
C PRO A 87 1.52 35.08 27.49
N ASP A 88 0.68 36.05 27.86
CA ASP A 88 1.09 37.17 28.72
C ASP A 88 1.42 36.69 30.15
N ASP A 89 0.88 35.54 30.55
CA ASP A 89 1.13 34.92 31.84
C ASP A 89 2.43 34.12 31.82
N GLU A 90 3.51 34.73 32.33
CA GLU A 90 4.84 34.13 32.46
C GLU A 90 4.83 32.78 33.21
N SER A 91 3.83 32.49 34.05
CA SER A 91 3.73 31.19 34.75
C SER A 91 3.43 30.02 33.82
N LEU A 92 3.02 30.28 32.57
CA LEU A 92 2.80 29.27 31.55
C LEU A 92 4.06 28.97 30.73
N MET A 93 5.10 29.79 30.86
CA MET A 93 6.34 29.70 30.09
C MET A 93 7.43 28.97 30.87
N ASP A 94 8.21 28.14 30.17
CA ASP A 94 9.35 27.45 30.77
C ASP A 94 10.50 28.46 30.92
N PRO A 95 10.98 28.72 32.15
CA PRO A 95 12.04 29.71 32.39
C PRO A 95 13.41 29.33 31.81
N VAL A 96 13.62 28.08 31.37
CA VAL A 96 14.86 27.64 30.70
C VAL A 96 14.78 27.82 29.20
N THR A 97 13.72 27.30 28.58
CA THR A 97 13.58 27.26 27.11
C THR A 97 12.87 28.47 26.54
N LEU A 98 12.19 29.24 27.40
CA LEU A 98 11.31 30.36 27.01
C LEU A 98 10.22 29.92 26.03
N CYS A 99 9.79 28.66 26.13
CA CYS A 99 8.68 28.10 25.37
C CYS A 99 7.52 27.77 26.29
N LEU A 100 6.31 27.69 25.74
CA LEU A 100 5.12 27.27 26.47
C LEU A 100 5.30 25.87 27.09
N ILE A 101 5.08 25.76 28.39
CA ILE A 101 5.18 24.48 29.11
C ILE A 101 4.12 23.50 28.56
N LYS A 102 4.49 22.23 28.39
CA LYS A 102 3.62 21.12 27.95
C LYS A 102 3.21 20.25 29.14
N ASP A 103 4.20 19.77 29.90
CA ASP A 103 3.98 18.96 31.10
C ASP A 103 4.67 19.61 32.31
N PRO A 104 3.98 20.51 33.03
CA PRO A 104 4.59 21.27 34.11
C PRO A 104 4.97 20.38 35.28
N VAL A 105 6.24 20.47 35.68
CA VAL A 105 6.78 19.81 36.87
C VAL A 105 7.46 20.82 37.78
N VAL A 106 7.41 20.58 39.09
CA VAL A 106 8.14 21.35 40.09
C VAL A 106 9.39 20.60 40.52
N LEU A 107 10.51 21.33 40.54
CA LEU A 107 11.78 20.89 41.07
C LEU A 107 11.78 20.95 42.60
N SER A 108 12.68 20.20 43.25
CA SER A 108 12.88 20.27 44.71
C SER A 108 13.29 21.67 45.20
N SER A 109 13.85 22.50 44.32
CA SER A 109 14.12 23.94 44.56
C SER A 109 12.88 24.84 44.48
N GLY A 110 11.71 24.30 44.14
CA GLY A 110 10.44 25.03 44.02
C GLY A 110 10.18 25.68 42.65
N PHE A 111 11.15 25.64 41.71
CA PHE A 111 10.96 26.18 40.36
C PHE A 111 10.11 25.25 39.50
N VAL A 112 9.24 25.85 38.69
CA VAL A 112 8.38 25.15 37.73
C VAL A 112 9.00 25.23 36.34
N VAL A 113 9.05 24.09 35.67
CA VAL A 113 9.68 23.89 34.35
C VAL A 113 8.90 22.83 33.59
N ASP A 114 9.15 22.71 32.28
CA ASP A 114 8.66 21.57 31.53
C ASP A 114 9.41 20.27 31.91
N ARG A 115 8.72 19.14 31.86
CA ARG A 115 9.32 17.83 32.13
C ARG A 115 10.49 17.52 31.18
N GLU A 116 10.35 17.78 29.89
CA GLU A 116 11.36 17.45 28.86
C GLU A 116 12.63 18.28 29.05
N THR A 117 12.49 19.51 29.57
CA THR A 117 13.61 20.37 29.95
C THR A 117 14.50 19.73 31.00
N VAL A 118 13.94 18.96 31.94
CA VAL A 118 14.68 18.43 33.10
C VAL A 118 14.88 16.93 33.11
N LEU A 119 14.11 16.16 32.34
CA LEU A 119 14.25 14.69 32.23
C LEU A 119 14.70 14.28 30.83
N ASP A 120 15.58 13.29 30.77
CA ASP A 120 15.91 12.56 29.55
C ASP A 120 14.76 11.65 29.13
N GLU A 121 14.30 11.73 27.88
CA GLU A 121 13.17 10.93 27.36
C GLU A 121 13.43 9.42 27.44
N VAL A 122 14.68 8.99 27.20
CA VAL A 122 15.02 7.57 27.09
C VAL A 122 15.07 6.90 28.46
N ASN A 123 15.69 7.56 29.44
CA ASN A 123 15.96 6.96 30.76
C ASN A 123 15.15 7.57 31.90
N ASN A 124 14.35 8.61 31.63
CA ASN A 124 13.61 9.40 32.61
C ASN A 124 14.53 9.92 33.75
N LYS A 125 15.79 10.21 33.41
CA LYS A 125 16.82 10.66 34.36
C LYS A 125 16.94 12.18 34.33
N MET A 126 17.20 12.76 35.51
CA MET A 126 17.47 14.20 35.63
C MET A 126 18.67 14.62 34.79
N ARG A 127 18.45 15.62 33.92
CA ARG A 127 19.48 16.29 33.12
C ARG A 127 20.37 17.19 33.96
N PHE A 128 19.84 17.70 35.08
CA PHE A 128 20.54 18.62 35.98
C PHE A 128 20.75 18.01 37.36
N THR A 129 21.95 18.21 37.93
CA THR A 129 22.27 17.88 39.32
C THR A 129 22.11 19.07 40.27
N LYS A 130 22.11 20.29 39.72
CA LYS A 130 21.86 21.54 40.42
C LYS A 130 20.78 22.34 39.70
N CYS A 131 19.98 23.07 40.45
CA CYS A 131 18.96 23.96 39.93
C CYS A 131 19.62 25.04 39.06
N PRO A 132 19.18 25.25 37.80
CA PRO A 132 19.76 26.28 36.93
C PRO A 132 19.52 27.70 37.47
N PHE A 133 18.53 27.88 38.34
CA PHE A 133 18.13 29.18 38.90
C PHE A 133 18.73 29.44 40.28
N SER A 134 18.49 28.54 41.26
CA SER A 134 18.97 28.71 42.65
C SER A 134 20.37 28.16 42.89
N ARG A 135 20.90 27.34 41.98
CA ARG A 135 22.18 26.59 42.12
C ARG A 135 22.20 25.55 43.25
N GLU A 136 21.07 25.32 43.91
CA GLU A 136 20.91 24.29 44.93
C GLU A 136 20.98 22.88 44.32
N THR A 137 21.42 21.89 45.10
CA THR A 137 21.42 20.49 44.66
C THR A 137 19.98 19.99 44.54
N LEU A 138 19.63 19.44 43.37
CA LEU A 138 18.29 18.89 43.13
C LEU A 138 18.20 17.45 43.63
N GLU A 139 17.05 17.12 44.21
CA GLU A 139 16.61 15.72 44.34
C GLU A 139 16.40 15.08 42.96
N ARG A 140 16.45 13.74 42.91
CA ARG A 140 16.29 12.97 41.65
C ARG A 140 14.85 12.92 41.13
N SER A 141 13.90 13.50 41.85
CA SER A 141 12.47 13.44 41.56
C SER A 141 11.94 14.82 41.18
N VAL A 142 10.94 14.82 40.30
CA VAL A 142 10.16 16.00 39.93
C VAL A 142 8.68 15.69 40.17
N TYR A 143 7.89 16.70 40.51
CA TYR A 143 6.48 16.51 40.88
C TYR A 143 5.57 17.19 39.86
N PRO A 144 4.58 16.49 39.27
CA PRO A 144 3.69 17.08 38.30
C PRO A 144 2.77 18.14 38.92
N LEU A 145 2.37 19.15 38.14
CA LEU A 145 1.43 20.21 38.54
C LEU A 145 0.13 20.18 37.73
N PRO A 146 -0.86 19.34 38.11
CA PRO A 146 -2.09 19.17 37.33
C PRO A 146 -2.92 20.44 37.13
N LEU A 147 -2.93 21.35 38.11
CA LEU A 147 -3.68 22.60 38.03
C LEU A 147 -3.08 23.56 36.99
N LEU A 148 -1.75 23.66 36.95
CA LEU A 148 -1.06 24.47 35.95
C LEU A 148 -1.24 23.86 34.55
N ARG A 149 -1.16 22.52 34.45
CA ARG A 149 -1.43 21.81 33.19
C ARG A 149 -2.84 22.11 32.66
N LYS A 150 -3.85 22.18 33.55
CA LYS A 150 -5.22 22.58 33.17
C LYS A 150 -5.29 24.02 32.67
N LYS A 151 -4.54 24.95 33.28
CA LYS A 151 -4.48 26.35 32.87
C LYS A 151 -3.82 26.53 31.50
N ILE A 152 -2.67 25.88 31.29
CA ILE A 152 -1.98 25.80 29.99
C ILE A 152 -2.93 25.26 28.92
N LEU A 153 -3.62 24.16 29.21
CA LEU A 153 -4.59 23.56 28.28
C LEU A 153 -5.72 24.54 27.92
N ALA A 154 -6.29 25.24 28.90
CA ALA A 154 -7.36 26.20 28.66
C ALA A 154 -6.91 27.34 27.75
N TRP A 155 -5.69 27.86 27.96
CA TRP A 155 -5.09 28.87 27.09
C TRP A 155 -4.91 28.35 25.66
N ARG A 156 -4.32 27.16 25.49
CA ARG A 156 -4.12 26.54 24.17
C ARG A 156 -5.43 26.31 23.42
N ILE A 157 -6.46 25.81 24.12
CA ILE A 157 -7.79 25.62 23.52
C ILE A 157 -8.37 26.97 23.08
N SER A 158 -8.21 28.03 23.88
CA SER A 158 -8.63 29.39 23.50
C SER A 158 -7.93 29.84 22.22
N GLN A 159 -6.61 29.68 22.13
CA GLN A 159 -5.82 30.05 20.96
C GLN A 159 -6.16 29.24 19.71
N LEU A 160 -6.33 27.92 19.84
CA LEU A 160 -6.73 27.07 18.72
C LEU A 160 -8.13 27.42 18.20
N ASN A 161 -9.06 27.79 19.08
CA ASN A 161 -10.39 28.27 18.68
C ASN A 161 -10.32 29.63 17.98
N ALA A 162 -9.42 30.52 18.42
CA ALA A 162 -9.13 31.77 17.74
C ALA A 162 -8.58 31.51 16.32
N CYS A 163 -7.59 30.63 16.18
CA CYS A 163 -7.04 30.20 14.88
C CYS A 163 -8.14 29.64 13.97
N HIS A 164 -8.97 28.73 14.48
CA HIS A 164 -10.08 28.16 13.72
C HIS A 164 -11.06 29.24 13.22
N THR A 165 -11.39 30.21 14.06
CA THR A 165 -12.30 31.32 13.72
C THR A 165 -11.71 32.17 12.59
N VAL A 166 -10.46 32.61 12.74
CA VAL A 166 -9.79 33.46 11.75
C VAL A 166 -9.57 32.71 10.43
N ALA A 167 -9.05 31.47 10.48
CA ALA A 167 -8.84 30.64 9.30
C ALA A 167 -10.16 30.39 8.54
N THR A 168 -11.26 30.08 9.24
CA THR A 168 -12.58 29.91 8.62
C THR A 168 -13.00 31.14 7.82
N MET A 169 -12.79 32.34 8.38
CA MET A 169 -13.17 33.58 7.74
C MET A 169 -12.29 33.92 6.54
N LEU A 170 -10.98 33.67 6.64
CA LEU A 170 -10.03 33.86 5.55
C LEU A 170 -10.31 32.91 4.38
N ILE A 171 -10.54 31.62 4.66
CA ILE A 171 -10.92 30.60 3.66
C ILE A 171 -12.22 30.98 2.95
N ASN A 172 -13.26 31.40 3.69
CA ASN A 172 -14.53 31.83 3.10
C ASN A 172 -14.40 33.10 2.22
N LYS A 173 -13.28 33.81 2.32
CA LYS A 173 -12.93 34.98 1.53
C LYS A 173 -11.83 34.72 0.49
N ALA A 174 -11.43 33.46 0.32
CA ALA A 174 -10.35 33.06 -0.58
C ALA A 174 -9.01 33.76 -0.30
N LYS A 175 -8.73 34.06 0.97
CA LYS A 175 -7.43 34.58 1.46
C LYS A 175 -6.54 33.41 1.88
N TRP A 176 -6.02 32.68 0.90
CA TRP A 176 -5.39 31.38 1.10
C TRP A 176 -4.04 31.45 1.84
N ASP A 177 -3.20 32.42 1.50
CA ASP A 177 -1.87 32.58 2.11
C ASP A 177 -1.99 32.94 3.59
N GLU A 178 -2.86 33.88 3.92
CA GLU A 178 -3.12 34.28 5.30
C GLU A 178 -3.80 33.14 6.08
N ALA A 179 -4.73 32.41 5.46
CA ALA A 179 -5.34 31.24 6.09
C ALA A 179 -4.32 30.14 6.40
N LYS A 180 -3.38 29.91 5.47
CA LYS A 180 -2.28 28.97 5.66
C LYS A 180 -1.40 29.37 6.83
N GLN A 181 -1.01 30.65 6.93
CA GLN A 181 -0.23 31.15 8.08
C GLN A 181 -0.94 30.90 9.42
N VAL A 182 -2.24 31.17 9.50
CA VAL A 182 -3.02 30.90 10.72
C VAL A 182 -3.07 29.41 11.06
N LEU A 183 -3.19 28.56 10.05
CA LEU A 183 -3.21 27.12 10.24
C LEU A 183 -1.83 26.56 10.64
N ASP A 184 -0.74 27.10 10.09
CA ASP A 184 0.62 26.75 10.50
C ASP A 184 0.90 27.16 11.96
N ILE A 185 0.37 28.31 12.42
CA ILE A 185 0.39 28.71 13.84
C ILE A 185 -0.37 27.67 14.69
N ALA A 186 -1.55 27.24 14.23
CA ALA A 186 -2.35 26.26 14.93
C ALA A 186 -1.64 24.90 15.04
N ASP A 187 -0.95 24.45 13.98
CA ASP A 187 -0.16 23.21 13.99
C ASP A 187 0.94 23.24 15.06
N ASN A 188 1.62 24.38 15.25
CA ASN A 188 2.64 24.53 16.30
C ASN A 188 2.06 24.41 17.72
N LEU A 189 0.77 24.66 17.89
CA LEU A 189 0.04 24.49 19.15
C LEU A 189 -0.52 23.07 19.33
N LEU A 190 -0.44 22.20 18.30
CA LEU A 190 -1.02 20.85 18.21
C LEU A 190 -0.07 19.71 18.66
N ASP A 191 0.57 19.79 19.83
CA ASP A 191 1.50 18.77 20.36
C ASP A 191 1.08 18.07 21.67
N MET A 192 -0.14 18.31 22.20
CA MET A 192 -0.62 17.69 23.45
C MET A 192 -1.39 16.39 23.22
N GLN A 193 -1.11 15.37 24.04
CA GLN A 193 -1.77 14.08 24.00
C GLN A 193 -2.93 13.95 25.00
N GLY A 194 -3.99 13.24 24.59
CA GLY A 194 -4.98 12.63 25.49
C GLY A 194 -6.08 13.54 26.06
N ASN A 195 -6.42 14.65 25.40
CA ASN A 195 -7.50 15.55 25.85
C ASN A 195 -8.62 15.70 24.80
N THR A 196 -9.86 15.47 25.22
CA THR A 196 -11.05 15.46 24.34
C THR A 196 -11.42 16.82 23.73
N GLU A 197 -11.30 17.90 24.52
CA GLU A 197 -11.63 19.24 24.05
C GLU A 197 -10.60 19.70 23.01
N TYR A 198 -9.33 19.45 23.32
CA TYR A 198 -8.21 19.68 22.41
C TYR A 198 -8.39 18.93 21.09
N PHE A 199 -8.73 17.64 21.18
CA PHE A 199 -8.99 16.78 20.03
C PHE A 199 -10.11 17.31 19.14
N THR A 200 -11.19 17.82 19.75
CA THR A 200 -12.33 18.38 19.02
C THR A 200 -11.94 19.60 18.19
N VAL A 201 -11.11 20.49 18.73
CA VAL A 201 -10.63 21.68 17.99
C VAL A 201 -9.64 21.28 16.90
N ALA A 202 -8.72 20.37 17.21
CA ALA A 202 -7.74 19.86 16.26
C ALA A 202 -8.40 19.21 15.03
N SER A 203 -9.46 18.42 15.24
CA SER A 203 -10.26 17.85 14.14
C SER A 203 -10.90 18.93 13.25
N LYS A 204 -11.40 20.03 13.83
CA LYS A 204 -11.95 21.15 13.05
C LYS A 204 -10.88 21.85 12.21
N LEU A 205 -9.68 22.05 12.76
CA LEU A 205 -8.55 22.66 12.05
C LEU A 205 -8.08 21.77 10.88
N ALA A 206 -7.99 20.45 11.09
CA ALA A 206 -7.68 19.52 10.01
C ALA A 206 -8.69 19.61 8.84
N LYS A 207 -9.97 19.82 9.13
CA LYS A 207 -10.99 20.07 8.08
C LYS A 207 -10.74 21.35 7.31
N LEU A 208 -10.29 22.42 7.96
CA LEU A 208 -9.95 23.68 7.29
C LEU A 208 -8.73 23.54 6.37
N HIS A 209 -7.70 22.80 6.77
CA HIS A 209 -6.54 22.52 5.90
C HIS A 209 -6.94 21.91 4.55
N ARG A 210 -7.93 21.02 4.54
CA ARG A 210 -8.42 20.38 3.30
C ARG A 210 -9.00 21.39 2.30
N ARG A 211 -9.49 22.53 2.79
CA ARG A 211 -10.11 23.57 1.97
C ARG A 211 -9.09 24.50 1.32
N LEU A 212 -7.80 24.36 1.64
CA LEU A 212 -6.72 25.12 1.00
C LEU A 212 -6.35 24.46 -0.35
N PRO A 213 -6.29 25.22 -1.45
CA PRO A 213 -6.11 24.66 -2.80
C PRO A 213 -4.75 23.97 -3.03
N ASP A 214 -3.68 24.42 -2.37
CA ASP A 214 -2.32 23.94 -2.60
C ASP A 214 -1.80 22.97 -1.52
N THR A 215 -2.68 22.43 -0.68
CA THR A 215 -2.23 21.49 0.37
C THR A 215 -2.00 20.10 -0.23
N PRO A 216 -0.78 19.55 -0.14
CA PRO A 216 -0.51 18.20 -0.63
C PRO A 216 -1.33 17.17 0.16
N VAL A 217 -1.88 16.19 -0.57
CA VAL A 217 -2.72 15.12 -0.01
C VAL A 217 -1.98 14.36 1.08
N GLU A 218 -0.69 14.09 0.87
CA GLU A 218 0.18 13.43 1.84
C GLU A 218 0.25 14.20 3.16
N GLY A 219 0.35 15.53 3.09
CA GLY A 219 0.37 16.40 4.27
C GLY A 219 -0.94 16.32 5.06
N ILE A 220 -2.08 16.28 4.37
CA ILE A 220 -3.39 16.11 5.02
C ILE A 220 -3.47 14.73 5.70
N VAL A 221 -3.08 13.65 5.00
CA VAL A 221 -3.08 12.29 5.56
C VAL A 221 -2.21 12.20 6.82
N GLN A 222 -1.01 12.78 6.80
CA GLN A 222 -0.13 12.79 7.97
C GLN A 222 -0.73 13.55 9.15
N ARG A 223 -1.46 14.64 8.93
CA ARG A 223 -2.19 15.33 10.01
C ARG A 223 -3.26 14.45 10.63
N TYR A 224 -4.09 13.77 9.82
CA TYR A 224 -5.10 12.85 10.36
C TYR A 224 -4.46 11.73 11.20
N LYS A 225 -3.34 11.18 10.73
CA LYS A 225 -2.56 10.18 11.47
C LYS A 225 -2.00 10.74 12.78
N HIS A 226 -1.46 11.96 12.77
CA HIS A 226 -0.93 12.62 13.94
C HIS A 226 -2.01 12.90 15.00
N LEU A 227 -3.19 13.38 14.56
CA LEU A 227 -4.33 13.56 15.45
C LEU A 227 -4.79 12.23 16.06
N PHE A 228 -4.84 11.18 15.25
CA PHE A 228 -5.18 9.84 15.71
C PHE A 228 -4.18 9.32 16.75
N SER A 229 -2.87 9.48 16.53
CA SER A 229 -1.84 9.05 17.50
C SER A 229 -1.92 9.80 18.83
N ASN A 230 -2.38 11.05 18.82
CA ASN A 230 -2.50 11.87 20.03
C ASN A 230 -3.82 11.66 20.81
N ALA A 231 -4.77 10.93 20.23
CA ALA A 231 -6.07 10.66 20.85
C ALA A 231 -6.03 9.46 21.81
N THR A 232 -6.87 9.47 22.84
CA THR A 232 -7.09 8.27 23.67
C THR A 232 -7.82 7.19 22.87
N LYS A 233 -7.74 5.91 23.26
CA LYS A 233 -8.41 4.81 22.53
C LYS A 233 -9.91 5.05 22.25
N PRO A 234 -10.73 5.52 23.20
CA PRO A 234 -12.14 5.83 22.91
C PRO A 234 -12.31 6.97 21.89
N GLU A 235 -11.43 7.97 21.93
CA GLU A 235 -11.43 9.10 20.99
C GLU A 235 -10.96 8.68 19.61
N GLN A 236 -9.97 7.78 19.52
CA GLN A 236 -9.51 7.16 18.28
C GLN A 236 -10.65 6.48 17.54
N THR A 237 -11.45 5.66 18.24
CA THR A 237 -12.63 5.01 17.65
C THR A 237 -13.63 6.04 17.14
N LYS A 238 -13.97 7.05 17.95
CA LYS A 238 -14.90 8.13 17.56
C LYS A 238 -14.37 8.92 16.36
N PHE A 239 -13.07 9.17 16.31
CA PHE A 239 -12.44 9.90 15.24
C PHE A 239 -12.47 9.15 13.92
N LEU A 240 -12.02 7.89 13.90
CA LEU A 240 -12.04 7.06 12.70
C LEU A 240 -13.45 7.00 12.11
N ARG A 241 -14.46 6.85 12.98
CA ARG A 241 -15.86 6.89 12.56
C ARG A 241 -16.23 8.24 11.94
N ASN A 242 -15.94 9.36 12.61
CA ASN A 242 -16.24 10.68 12.08
C ASN A 242 -15.55 10.95 10.73
N VAL A 243 -14.29 10.51 10.57
CA VAL A 243 -13.54 10.63 9.31
C VAL A 243 -14.17 9.78 8.22
N ALA A 244 -14.62 8.57 8.53
CA ALA A 244 -15.32 7.71 7.59
C ALA A 244 -16.71 8.25 7.19
N GLU A 245 -17.47 8.79 8.14
CA GLU A 245 -18.78 9.43 7.90
C GLU A 245 -18.63 10.67 6.99
N GLU A 246 -17.66 11.52 7.30
CA GLU A 246 -17.32 12.69 6.49
C GLU A 246 -16.87 12.30 5.08
N GLY A 247 -16.00 11.28 4.98
CA GLY A 247 -15.57 10.75 3.70
C GLY A 247 -16.73 10.22 2.88
N LEU A 248 -17.66 9.50 3.51
CA LEU A 248 -18.85 8.97 2.84
C LEU A 248 -19.79 10.09 2.37
N GLU A 249 -20.01 11.12 3.19
CA GLU A 249 -20.86 12.27 2.85
C GLU A 249 -20.30 13.03 1.65
N GLU A 250 -19.01 13.41 1.69
CA GLU A 250 -18.36 14.18 0.63
C GLU A 250 -18.28 13.39 -0.68
N VAL A 251 -17.85 12.13 -0.61
CA VAL A 251 -17.77 11.23 -1.77
C VAL A 251 -19.16 10.97 -2.36
N THR A 252 -20.21 10.88 -1.52
CA THR A 252 -21.59 10.73 -2.00
C THR A 252 -22.05 11.99 -2.72
N SER A 253 -21.87 13.18 -2.12
CA SER A 253 -22.18 14.46 -2.75
C SER A 253 -21.47 14.62 -4.11
N LEU A 254 -20.21 14.20 -4.18
CA LEU A 254 -19.42 14.22 -5.41
C LEU A 254 -20.01 13.28 -6.48
N VAL A 255 -20.29 12.02 -6.13
CA VAL A 255 -20.87 11.03 -7.04
C VAL A 255 -22.24 11.49 -7.55
N ASP A 256 -23.06 12.09 -6.69
CA ASP A 256 -24.40 12.57 -7.05
C ASP A 256 -24.31 13.76 -8.01
N SER A 257 -23.38 14.69 -7.76
CA SER A 257 -23.08 15.82 -8.66
C SER A 257 -22.64 15.35 -10.05
N LEU A 258 -21.74 14.36 -10.11
CA LEU A 258 -21.28 13.76 -11.37
C LEU A 258 -22.40 13.03 -12.11
N SER A 259 -23.30 12.35 -11.38
CA SER A 259 -24.41 11.57 -11.97
C SER A 259 -25.50 12.46 -12.58
N LEU A 260 -25.82 13.59 -11.96
CA LEU A 260 -26.82 14.55 -12.47
C LEU A 260 -26.41 15.16 -13.81
N GLU A 261 -25.11 15.39 -14.03
CA GLU A 261 -24.61 15.97 -15.27
C GLU A 261 -24.62 14.96 -16.44
N THR A 262 -24.36 13.68 -16.18
CA THR A 262 -24.40 12.63 -17.22
C THR A 262 -25.80 12.38 -17.81
N ASN A 263 -26.86 12.73 -17.07
CA ASN A 263 -28.25 12.50 -17.48
C ASN A 263 -28.92 13.73 -18.10
N SER A 264 -28.24 14.89 -18.13
CA SER A 264 -28.77 16.10 -18.78
C SER A 264 -28.51 16.04 -20.29
N SER A 265 -29.56 15.81 -21.07
CA SER A 265 -29.53 15.78 -22.55
C SER A 265 -29.12 17.11 -23.20
N ASN A 266 -28.93 18.18 -22.43
CA ASN A 266 -28.43 19.48 -22.87
C ASN A 266 -27.00 19.80 -22.35
N GLY A 267 -26.25 18.78 -21.91
CA GLY A 267 -25.01 18.92 -21.15
C GLY A 267 -23.96 19.84 -21.76
N LYS A 268 -23.83 21.06 -21.20
CA LYS A 268 -22.56 21.79 -21.20
C LYS A 268 -21.54 20.86 -20.54
N LYS A 269 -20.56 20.38 -21.32
CA LYS A 269 -19.41 19.66 -20.76
C LYS A 269 -18.84 20.50 -19.64
N MET A 270 -18.78 19.91 -18.45
CA MET A 270 -18.10 20.45 -17.29
C MET A 270 -16.70 20.92 -17.72
N SER A 271 -16.31 22.13 -17.31
CA SER A 271 -14.99 22.63 -17.66
C SER A 271 -13.92 21.71 -17.07
N SER A 272 -12.80 21.51 -17.79
CA SER A 272 -11.68 20.70 -17.32
C SER A 272 -11.19 21.13 -15.93
N LEU A 273 -11.23 22.43 -15.64
CA LEU A 273 -10.90 23.02 -14.34
C LEU A 273 -11.85 22.58 -13.21
N GLN A 274 -13.16 22.50 -13.47
CA GLN A 274 -14.10 22.01 -12.47
C GLN A 274 -13.90 20.52 -12.22
N GLN A 275 -13.74 19.70 -13.27
CA GLN A 275 -13.42 18.28 -13.12
C GLN A 275 -12.14 18.07 -12.30
N GLN A 276 -11.11 18.89 -12.56
CA GLN A 276 -9.85 18.79 -11.84
C GLN A 276 -9.97 19.16 -10.36
N ALA A 277 -10.74 20.20 -10.02
CA ALA A 277 -11.00 20.57 -8.62
C ALA A 277 -11.72 19.45 -7.85
N TYR A 278 -12.74 18.83 -8.46
CA TYR A 278 -13.45 17.70 -7.85
C TYR A 278 -12.60 16.44 -7.74
N LEU A 279 -11.69 16.21 -8.68
CA LEU A 279 -10.75 15.10 -8.63
C LEU A 279 -9.77 15.25 -7.47
N THR A 280 -9.30 16.46 -7.16
CA THR A 280 -8.41 16.72 -6.01
C THR A 280 -9.01 16.25 -4.68
N ASP A 281 -10.29 16.57 -4.42
CA ASP A 281 -10.98 16.13 -3.20
C ASP A 281 -11.14 14.60 -3.13
N SER A 282 -11.38 13.96 -4.28
CA SER A 282 -11.48 12.50 -4.34
C SER A 282 -10.15 11.78 -4.13
N VAL A 283 -9.03 12.38 -4.57
CA VAL A 283 -7.69 11.82 -4.38
C VAL A 283 -7.34 11.75 -2.90
N LEU A 284 -7.78 12.72 -2.10
CA LEU A 284 -7.62 12.68 -0.66
C LEU A 284 -8.28 11.43 -0.03
N TRP A 285 -9.55 11.19 -0.34
CA TRP A 285 -10.27 10.05 0.23
C TRP A 285 -9.73 8.70 -0.27
N LEU A 286 -9.25 8.65 -1.52
CA LEU A 286 -8.52 7.51 -2.06
C LEU A 286 -7.21 7.24 -1.31
N ALA A 287 -6.52 8.29 -0.86
CA ALA A 287 -5.27 8.19 -0.09
C ALA A 287 -5.50 7.87 1.40
N LEU A 288 -6.61 8.33 1.99
CA LEU A 288 -6.98 8.03 3.38
C LEU A 288 -7.55 6.61 3.54
N HIS A 289 -8.25 6.08 2.54
CA HIS A 289 -8.91 4.78 2.63
C HIS A 289 -7.99 3.62 3.07
N PRO A 290 -6.76 3.44 2.55
CA PRO A 290 -5.85 2.39 3.02
C PRO A 290 -5.52 2.49 4.51
N TRP A 291 -5.38 3.70 5.05
CA TRP A 291 -5.12 3.91 6.47
C TRP A 291 -6.35 3.58 7.34
N LEU A 292 -7.55 4.02 6.91
CA LEU A 292 -8.80 3.65 7.58
C LEU A 292 -9.02 2.13 7.58
N ASP A 293 -8.63 1.44 6.51
CA ASP A 293 -8.86 0.00 6.32
C ASP A 293 -7.76 -0.91 6.92
N GLN A 294 -6.83 -0.35 7.69
CA GLN A 294 -5.89 -1.13 8.50
C GLN A 294 -6.64 -1.95 9.57
N GLU A 295 -6.17 -3.16 9.85
CA GLU A 295 -6.87 -4.13 10.72
C GLU A 295 -7.26 -3.54 12.09
N GLU A 296 -6.35 -2.78 12.70
CA GLU A 296 -6.53 -2.08 13.98
C GLU A 296 -7.63 -1.00 13.98
N ASN A 297 -8.00 -0.49 12.81
CA ASN A 297 -8.95 0.62 12.66
C ASN A 297 -10.36 0.15 12.23
N ARG A 298 -10.48 -1.07 11.68
CA ARG A 298 -11.70 -1.56 11.00
C ARG A 298 -12.94 -1.57 11.87
N ASP A 299 -12.79 -1.96 13.14
CA ASP A 299 -13.92 -2.13 14.06
C ASP A 299 -14.68 -0.81 14.30
N ALA A 300 -13.98 0.33 14.24
CA ALA A 300 -14.55 1.64 14.55
C ALA A 300 -15.60 2.11 13.53
N TRP A 301 -15.54 1.62 12.30
CA TRP A 301 -16.35 2.11 11.17
C TRP A 301 -16.84 0.97 10.26
N ASN A 302 -16.94 -0.24 10.79
CA ASN A 302 -17.24 -1.44 10.01
C ASN A 302 -18.53 -1.35 9.19
N ASP A 303 -19.56 -0.66 9.72
CA ASP A 303 -20.83 -0.39 9.04
C ASP A 303 -20.71 0.56 7.83
N LEU A 304 -19.66 1.37 7.79
CA LEU A 304 -19.41 2.37 6.75
C LEU A 304 -18.42 1.90 5.67
N ARG A 305 -17.71 0.78 5.92
CA ARG A 305 -16.68 0.22 5.03
C ARG A 305 -17.18 -0.03 3.62
N LEU A 306 -18.25 -0.82 3.50
CA LEU A 306 -18.79 -1.21 2.21
C LEU A 306 -19.37 0.00 1.44
N PRO A 307 -20.24 0.85 2.03
CA PRO A 307 -20.75 2.04 1.35
C PRO A 307 -19.64 2.97 0.84
N LEU A 308 -18.63 3.23 1.66
CA LEU A 308 -17.52 4.12 1.28
C LEU A 308 -16.69 3.51 0.15
N ALA A 309 -16.27 2.25 0.26
CA ALA A 309 -15.48 1.58 -0.76
C ALA A 309 -16.21 1.52 -2.12
N GLN A 310 -17.53 1.28 -2.11
CA GLN A 310 -18.34 1.28 -3.34
C GLN A 310 -18.38 2.65 -4.02
N LYS A 311 -18.53 3.73 -3.24
CA LYS A 311 -18.57 5.09 -3.81
C LYS A 311 -17.18 5.53 -4.30
N LEU A 312 -16.12 5.21 -3.55
CA LEU A 312 -14.74 5.45 -3.98
C LEU A 312 -14.40 4.70 -5.26
N LEU A 313 -14.85 3.45 -5.41
CA LEU A 313 -14.68 2.69 -6.65
C LEU A 313 -15.33 3.40 -7.84
N ARG A 314 -16.53 3.98 -7.67
CA ARG A 314 -17.18 4.76 -8.73
C ARG A 314 -16.36 5.99 -9.10
N ILE A 315 -15.84 6.73 -8.13
CA ILE A 315 -14.99 7.89 -8.40
C ILE A 315 -13.71 7.46 -9.12
N ALA A 316 -13.03 6.42 -8.63
CA ALA A 316 -11.81 5.90 -9.24
C ALA A 316 -12.01 5.53 -10.72
N LYS A 317 -13.18 4.95 -11.07
CA LYS A 317 -13.55 4.68 -12.47
C LYS A 317 -13.72 5.95 -13.31
N ILE A 318 -14.42 6.95 -12.78
CA ILE A 318 -14.63 8.23 -13.47
C ILE A 318 -13.27 8.94 -13.68
N ALA A 319 -12.41 8.90 -12.67
CA ALA A 319 -11.07 9.46 -12.68
C ALA A 319 -10.06 8.66 -13.51
N LYS A 320 -10.40 7.44 -13.96
CA LYS A 320 -9.47 6.46 -14.54
C LYS A 320 -8.23 6.22 -13.65
N SER A 321 -8.42 6.20 -12.33
CA SER A 321 -7.34 5.99 -11.36
C SER A 321 -6.79 4.57 -11.43
N LYS A 322 -5.49 4.42 -11.15
CA LYS A 322 -4.84 3.11 -10.95
C LYS A 322 -5.42 2.32 -9.76
N ASP A 323 -6.09 3.01 -8.81
CA ASP A 323 -6.66 2.40 -7.61
C ASP A 323 -7.91 1.54 -7.87
N ILE A 324 -8.47 1.54 -9.08
CA ILE A 324 -9.68 0.79 -9.43
C ILE A 324 -9.54 -0.70 -9.04
N LYS A 325 -8.41 -1.33 -9.34
CA LYS A 325 -8.18 -2.75 -9.03
C LYS A 325 -8.22 -3.02 -7.53
N ARG A 326 -7.51 -2.20 -6.73
CA ARG A 326 -7.49 -2.28 -5.27
C ARG A 326 -8.88 -2.10 -4.68
N LEU A 327 -9.63 -1.09 -5.13
CA LEU A 327 -10.97 -0.81 -4.61
C LEU A 327 -11.99 -1.88 -5.00
N ARG A 328 -11.91 -2.44 -6.22
CA ARG A 328 -12.73 -3.60 -6.61
C ARG A 328 -12.53 -4.77 -5.66
N PHE A 329 -11.28 -5.09 -5.36
CA PHE A 329 -10.95 -6.15 -4.44
C PHE A 329 -11.44 -5.87 -3.01
N ASN A 330 -11.27 -4.63 -2.53
CA ASN A 330 -11.78 -4.24 -1.21
C ASN A 330 -13.31 -4.40 -1.12
N VAL A 331 -14.06 -3.92 -2.13
CA VAL A 331 -15.51 -4.11 -2.19
C VAL A 331 -15.86 -5.60 -2.20
N TRP A 332 -15.19 -6.41 -3.03
CA TRP A 332 -15.40 -7.86 -3.09
C TRP A 332 -15.24 -8.55 -1.72
N ASN A 333 -14.19 -8.21 -0.96
CA ASN A 333 -13.94 -8.80 0.36
C ASN A 333 -14.94 -8.36 1.43
N LEU A 334 -15.50 -7.16 1.29
CA LEU A 334 -16.50 -6.62 2.21
C LEU A 334 -17.90 -7.22 1.96
N LEU A 335 -18.16 -7.75 0.77
CA LEU A 335 -19.38 -8.50 0.47
C LEU A 335 -19.30 -9.87 1.14
N THR A 336 -20.29 -10.18 1.98
CA THR A 336 -20.32 -11.41 2.77
C THR A 336 -21.19 -12.49 2.14
N ALA A 337 -22.26 -12.11 1.42
CA ALA A 337 -23.14 -13.04 0.74
C ALA A 337 -22.63 -13.35 -0.68
N GLN A 338 -22.63 -14.63 -1.06
CA GLN A 338 -22.22 -15.06 -2.40
C GLN A 338 -23.06 -14.42 -3.51
N ALA A 339 -24.37 -14.27 -3.30
CA ALA A 339 -25.25 -13.63 -4.27
C ALA A 339 -24.88 -12.14 -4.52
N GLU A 340 -24.42 -11.42 -3.50
CA GLU A 340 -23.97 -10.03 -3.65
C GLU A 340 -22.65 -9.96 -4.42
N ARG A 341 -21.74 -10.90 -4.14
CA ARG A 341 -20.47 -11.06 -4.87
C ARG A 341 -20.72 -11.34 -6.35
N ASP A 342 -21.60 -12.27 -6.67
CA ASP A 342 -21.95 -12.60 -8.05
C ASP A 342 -22.59 -11.41 -8.78
N ALA A 343 -23.50 -10.69 -8.11
CA ALA A 343 -24.10 -9.47 -8.65
C ALA A 343 -23.07 -8.37 -8.88
N PHE A 344 -22.11 -8.20 -7.97
CA PHE A 344 -21.02 -7.24 -8.11
C PHE A 344 -20.10 -7.60 -9.29
N LEU A 345 -19.70 -8.86 -9.44
CA LEU A 345 -18.90 -9.32 -10.58
C LEU A 345 -19.61 -9.08 -11.92
N GLN A 346 -20.91 -9.38 -11.98
CA GLN A 346 -21.73 -9.13 -13.15
C GLN A 346 -21.78 -7.63 -13.46
N GLN A 347 -21.96 -6.77 -12.45
CA GLN A 347 -21.95 -5.32 -12.61
C GLN A 347 -20.58 -4.78 -13.07
N GLU A 348 -19.49 -5.35 -12.57
CA GLU A 348 -18.13 -4.96 -12.91
C GLU A 348 -17.68 -5.48 -14.27
N GLY A 349 -18.38 -6.48 -14.83
CA GLY A 349 -17.97 -7.17 -16.05
C GLY A 349 -16.68 -7.96 -15.84
N VAL A 350 -16.49 -8.53 -14.64
CA VAL A 350 -15.28 -9.25 -14.24
C VAL A 350 -15.67 -10.64 -13.75
N SER A 351 -14.94 -11.67 -14.14
CA SER A 351 -15.12 -13.04 -13.64
C SER A 351 -14.53 -13.22 -12.24
N SER A 352 -14.99 -14.23 -11.49
CA SER A 352 -14.40 -14.57 -10.19
C SER A 352 -12.90 -14.87 -10.28
N LYS A 353 -12.46 -15.50 -11.39
CA LYS A 353 -11.04 -15.75 -11.67
C LYS A 353 -10.26 -14.44 -11.82
N GLU A 354 -10.75 -13.52 -12.65
CA GLU A 354 -10.12 -12.21 -12.84
C GLU A 354 -10.11 -11.37 -11.56
N MET A 355 -11.15 -11.45 -10.72
CA MET A 355 -11.18 -10.76 -9.42
C MET A 355 -10.13 -11.32 -8.46
N MET A 356 -9.97 -12.65 -8.43
CA MET A 356 -8.90 -13.30 -7.67
C MET A 356 -7.51 -12.93 -8.21
N LEU A 357 -7.33 -12.78 -9.52
CA LEU A 357 -6.08 -12.29 -10.09
C LEU A 357 -5.81 -10.81 -9.72
N GLN A 358 -6.86 -9.98 -9.65
CA GLN A 358 -6.75 -8.58 -9.21
C GLN A 358 -6.45 -8.44 -7.70
N ALA A 359 -6.94 -9.37 -6.87
CA ALA A 359 -6.62 -9.49 -5.45
C ALA A 359 -5.14 -9.72 -5.17
N ILE A 360 -4.50 -10.39 -6.12
CA ILE A 360 -3.24 -11.05 -5.93
C ILE A 360 -2.07 -10.11 -6.22
N ALA A 361 -2.21 -9.08 -7.06
CA ALA A 361 -1.12 -8.23 -7.51
C ALA A 361 -1.03 -6.88 -6.79
N PRO A 362 -0.42 -6.78 -5.59
CA PRO A 362 0.29 -5.56 -5.26
C PRO A 362 1.59 -5.52 -6.08
N ASP A 363 2.00 -4.30 -6.41
CA ASP A 363 3.36 -4.02 -6.86
C ASP A 363 4.36 -4.57 -5.82
N PHE A 364 5.56 -4.93 -6.26
CA PHE A 364 6.64 -5.27 -5.34
C PHE A 364 6.89 -4.07 -4.41
N ASP A 365 6.42 -4.17 -3.15
CA ASP A 365 6.55 -3.08 -2.18
C ASP A 365 8.01 -2.99 -1.73
N THR A 366 8.71 -1.99 -2.25
CA THR A 366 10.09 -1.71 -1.90
C THR A 366 10.20 -0.98 -0.55
N THR A 367 9.08 -0.58 0.05
CA THR A 367 9.07 0.10 1.36
C THR A 367 9.67 -0.82 2.42
N GLY A 368 10.70 -0.35 3.10
CA GLY A 368 11.43 -1.10 4.13
C GLY A 368 12.60 -1.95 3.61
N TRP A 369 12.80 -2.04 2.28
CA TRP A 369 13.98 -2.69 1.71
C TRP A 369 15.13 -1.69 1.51
N THR A 370 16.28 -2.01 2.09
CA THR A 370 17.52 -1.23 1.93
C THR A 370 18.54 -2.04 1.13
N LEU A 371 19.15 -1.40 0.13
CA LEU A 371 20.26 -2.00 -0.61
C LEU A 371 21.52 -1.97 0.25
N VAL A 372 22.17 -3.11 0.41
CA VAL A 372 23.44 -3.22 1.12
C VAL A 372 24.47 -3.81 0.16
N SER A 373 25.61 -3.12 0.01
CA SER A 373 26.78 -3.63 -0.70
C SER A 373 27.89 -3.90 0.31
N ASP A 374 28.39 -5.13 0.35
CA ASP A 374 29.53 -5.50 1.20
C ASP A 374 30.80 -4.81 0.65
N GLY A 375 31.06 -3.60 1.13
CA GLY A 375 32.18 -2.77 0.70
C GLY A 375 31.94 -1.30 1.03
N ASP A 376 32.26 -0.92 2.26
CA ASP A 376 32.40 0.47 2.71
C ASP A 376 31.12 1.19 3.19
N THR A 377 30.76 0.98 4.46
CA THR A 377 29.71 1.74 5.17
C THR A 377 29.99 3.26 5.25
N SER A 378 31.20 3.72 4.89
CA SER A 378 31.53 5.16 4.84
C SER A 378 31.06 5.86 3.56
N VAL A 379 30.70 5.11 2.52
CA VAL A 379 30.35 5.66 1.20
C VAL A 379 28.85 5.93 1.05
N ALA A 380 28.00 5.27 1.86
CA ALA A 380 26.56 5.52 1.89
C ALA A 380 26.18 6.98 2.25
N SER A 381 27.05 7.69 2.97
CA SER A 381 26.89 9.12 3.31
C SER A 381 27.39 10.08 2.22
N LEU A 382 28.24 9.63 1.30
CA LEU A 382 28.91 10.50 0.32
C LEU A 382 28.35 10.36 -1.11
N MET A 383 27.52 9.34 -1.40
CA MET A 383 27.03 9.04 -2.74
C MET A 383 25.60 9.49 -3.06
N GLN A 384 25.03 10.44 -2.31
CA GLN A 384 23.71 11.01 -2.66
C GLN A 384 23.74 12.03 -3.82
N THR A 385 24.89 12.51 -4.28
CA THR A 385 24.90 13.72 -5.16
C THR A 385 25.49 13.58 -6.55
N ARG A 386 26.29 12.56 -6.89
CA ARG A 386 26.84 12.44 -8.26
C ARG A 386 27.09 10.97 -8.62
N TRP A 387 26.45 10.54 -9.73
CA TRP A 387 26.57 9.30 -10.52
C TRP A 387 25.32 8.41 -10.56
N PRO A 388 25.03 7.79 -11.73
CA PRO A 388 23.69 7.40 -12.16
C PRO A 388 23.33 5.97 -11.77
N LYS A 389 22.03 5.74 -11.52
CA LYS A 389 21.34 4.44 -11.52
C LYS A 389 22.00 3.33 -10.68
N ILE A 390 21.61 3.35 -9.40
CA ILE A 390 21.65 2.25 -8.43
C ILE A 390 21.21 0.93 -9.12
N PRO A 391 21.79 -0.24 -8.81
CA PRO A 391 21.50 -1.47 -9.54
C PRO A 391 20.05 -1.94 -9.30
N TRP A 392 19.20 -1.78 -10.33
CA TRP A 392 18.15 -2.74 -10.72
C TRP A 392 16.89 -2.96 -9.87
N ILE A 393 16.43 -2.02 -9.05
CA ILE A 393 14.96 -1.93 -8.88
C ILE A 393 14.49 -1.22 -10.13
N GLU A 394 14.01 -1.95 -11.13
CA GLU A 394 13.24 -1.33 -12.22
C GLU A 394 11.83 -1.09 -11.66
N PRO A 395 11.48 0.13 -11.19
CA PRO A 395 10.21 0.35 -10.52
C PRO A 395 9.04 0.11 -11.49
N GLU A 396 9.31 0.21 -12.79
CA GLU A 396 8.40 -0.10 -13.90
C GLU A 396 8.19 -1.61 -14.09
N GLN A 397 9.16 -2.47 -13.75
CA GLN A 397 9.09 -3.93 -13.93
C GLN A 397 8.86 -4.71 -12.62
N GLY A 398 8.98 -4.06 -11.46
CA GLY A 398 8.63 -4.65 -10.16
C GLY A 398 9.50 -5.83 -9.72
N HIS A 399 10.75 -5.92 -10.17
CA HIS A 399 11.69 -6.97 -9.78
C HIS A 399 13.13 -6.45 -9.62
N ILE A 400 13.97 -7.25 -8.96
CA ILE A 400 15.34 -6.92 -8.54
C ILE A 400 16.32 -7.85 -9.26
N ARG A 401 17.42 -7.31 -9.77
CA ARG A 401 18.55 -8.13 -10.25
C ARG A 401 19.66 -8.21 -9.21
N THR A 402 20.06 -9.43 -8.86
CA THR A 402 21.16 -9.78 -7.95
C THR A 402 22.36 -10.21 -8.79
N GLY A 403 23.47 -9.47 -8.67
CA GLY A 403 24.61 -9.52 -9.60
C GLY A 403 25.84 -10.31 -9.11
N GLY A 404 25.66 -11.35 -8.29
CA GLY A 404 26.76 -12.11 -7.70
C GLY A 404 27.16 -11.62 -6.29
N GLN A 405 28.39 -11.97 -5.86
CA GLN A 405 28.90 -12.05 -4.47
C GLN A 405 28.61 -10.88 -3.48
N SER A 406 28.07 -9.75 -3.91
CA SER A 406 27.95 -8.55 -3.07
C SER A 406 26.66 -7.73 -3.25
N SER A 407 25.62 -8.25 -3.90
CA SER A 407 24.37 -7.49 -4.13
C SER A 407 23.15 -8.21 -3.53
N PHE A 408 22.60 -7.64 -2.46
CA PHE A 408 21.39 -8.12 -1.81
C PHE A 408 20.54 -6.95 -1.29
N LEU A 409 19.26 -7.21 -1.08
CA LEU A 409 18.39 -6.30 -0.32
C LEU A 409 18.18 -6.85 1.07
N GLU A 410 18.17 -5.97 2.07
CA GLU A 410 17.85 -6.28 3.45
C GLU A 410 16.56 -5.57 3.87
N TYR A 411 15.67 -6.29 4.55
CA TYR A 411 14.40 -5.73 5.03
C TYR A 411 14.56 -5.22 6.46
N ASP A 412 14.01 -4.05 6.76
CA ASP A 412 14.17 -3.37 8.06
C ASP A 412 13.41 -4.02 9.24
N SER A 413 12.62 -5.05 8.95
CA SER A 413 11.69 -5.65 9.90
C SER A 413 11.76 -7.19 9.90
N ASP A 414 11.29 -7.80 10.98
CA ASP A 414 11.30 -9.25 11.12
C ASP A 414 10.11 -9.92 10.40
N LEU A 415 10.42 -10.89 9.54
CA LEU A 415 9.45 -11.65 8.75
C LEU A 415 9.28 -13.10 9.24
N SER A 416 9.79 -13.42 10.43
CA SER A 416 9.65 -14.74 11.04
C SER A 416 8.18 -15.12 11.29
N PRO A 417 7.81 -16.42 11.14
CA PRO A 417 6.58 -16.96 11.69
C PRO A 417 6.34 -16.52 13.14
N ARG A 418 5.10 -16.12 13.46
CA ARG A 418 4.71 -15.79 14.83
C ARG A 418 4.23 -17.04 15.57
N PRO A 419 4.49 -17.17 16.88
CA PRO A 419 3.99 -18.29 17.66
C PRO A 419 2.46 -18.40 17.57
N GLY A 420 1.97 -19.57 17.15
CA GLY A 420 0.53 -19.84 17.07
C GLY A 420 -0.16 -19.36 15.79
N GLU A 421 0.57 -18.72 14.86
CA GLU A 421 -0.01 -18.17 13.63
C GLU A 421 0.41 -18.98 12.40
N ASP A 422 -0.48 -19.01 11.41
CA ASP A 422 -0.12 -19.47 10.07
C ASP A 422 0.88 -18.52 9.44
N TRP A 423 1.62 -18.99 8.44
CA TRP A 423 2.64 -18.16 7.80
C TRP A 423 2.79 -18.55 6.33
N THR A 424 2.92 -17.56 5.46
CA THR A 424 3.13 -17.79 4.03
C THR A 424 4.30 -16.98 3.52
N VAL A 425 5.03 -17.54 2.55
CA VAL A 425 6.09 -16.85 1.81
C VAL A 425 5.85 -17.05 0.34
N GLU A 426 5.94 -15.94 -0.39
CA GLU A 426 5.89 -15.90 -1.83
C GLU A 426 7.21 -15.37 -2.37
N VAL A 427 7.71 -15.96 -3.45
CA VAL A 427 8.79 -15.39 -4.25
C VAL A 427 8.73 -15.92 -5.67
N ALA A 428 8.92 -15.05 -6.67
CA ALA A 428 9.25 -15.46 -8.02
C ALA A 428 10.72 -15.13 -8.31
N PHE A 429 11.44 -15.99 -9.01
CA PHE A 429 12.85 -15.77 -9.30
C PHE A 429 13.23 -16.37 -10.67
N LYS A 430 14.21 -15.76 -11.32
CA LYS A 430 14.78 -16.17 -12.60
C LYS A 430 16.30 -16.25 -12.45
N PRO A 431 16.88 -17.44 -12.20
CA PRO A 431 18.30 -17.56 -11.98
C PRO A 431 19.08 -17.32 -13.26
N SER A 432 20.11 -16.48 -13.23
CA SER A 432 21.06 -16.35 -14.34
C SER A 432 22.07 -17.51 -14.33
N SER A 433 22.37 -18.04 -13.15
CA SER A 433 23.17 -19.26 -12.96
C SER A 433 22.75 -19.98 -11.69
N LEU A 434 22.81 -21.31 -11.65
CA LEU A 434 22.59 -22.10 -10.43
C LEU A 434 23.79 -22.98 -10.08
N GLN A 435 24.28 -22.84 -8.86
CA GLN A 435 25.23 -23.80 -8.28
C GLN A 435 24.54 -25.15 -7.98
N PRO A 436 25.28 -26.29 -8.05
CA PRO A 436 24.71 -27.61 -7.75
C PRO A 436 24.18 -27.72 -6.33
N GLU A 437 24.87 -27.10 -5.37
CA GLU A 437 24.45 -27.04 -3.98
C GLU A 437 23.44 -25.91 -3.75
N SER A 438 22.26 -26.28 -3.28
CA SER A 438 21.17 -25.36 -3.01
C SER A 438 21.52 -24.24 -2.02
N TYR A 439 22.29 -24.52 -0.96
CA TYR A 439 22.73 -23.53 0.03
C TYR A 439 23.61 -22.43 -0.56
N LYS A 440 24.14 -22.60 -1.77
CA LYS A 440 24.88 -21.57 -2.49
C LYS A 440 24.00 -20.62 -3.28
N ASN A 441 22.70 -20.91 -3.46
CA ASN A 441 21.76 -20.06 -4.21
C ASN A 441 20.58 -19.61 -3.31
N SER A 442 20.88 -18.80 -2.28
CA SER A 442 19.88 -18.27 -1.34
C SER A 442 19.05 -17.15 -1.98
N ILE A 443 17.78 -17.43 -2.26
CA ILE A 443 16.88 -16.52 -2.98
C ILE A 443 16.24 -15.51 -2.03
N PHE A 444 15.58 -16.02 -0.98
CA PHE A 444 14.88 -15.22 0.01
C PHE A 444 15.06 -15.90 1.37
N SER A 445 15.69 -15.21 2.31
CA SER A 445 16.19 -15.82 3.55
C SER A 445 16.05 -14.89 4.73
N GLN A 446 15.59 -15.42 5.87
CA GLN A 446 15.84 -14.82 7.17
C GLN A 446 16.39 -15.93 8.07
N HIS A 447 17.63 -16.33 7.80
CA HIS A 447 18.24 -17.51 8.38
C HIS A 447 19.51 -17.15 9.17
N GLY A 448 19.55 -17.59 10.42
CA GLY A 448 20.68 -17.43 11.33
C GLY A 448 21.39 -18.74 11.62
N PHE A 449 22.33 -18.73 12.56
CA PHE A 449 22.92 -19.97 13.05
C PHE A 449 21.86 -20.80 13.79
N GLU A 450 21.38 -21.88 13.16
CA GLU A 450 20.37 -22.81 13.72
C GLU A 450 18.97 -22.21 13.95
N THR A 451 18.68 -21.11 13.27
CA THR A 451 17.45 -20.32 13.43
C THR A 451 16.95 -19.83 12.08
N GLY A 452 15.67 -19.48 12.00
CA GLY A 452 15.11 -18.81 10.84
C GLY A 452 14.59 -19.74 9.75
N TRP A 453 14.43 -19.18 8.56
CA TRP A 453 13.90 -19.84 7.39
C TRP A 453 14.64 -19.38 6.12
N GLU A 454 14.67 -20.22 5.10
CA GLU A 454 15.34 -19.91 3.83
C GLU A 454 14.69 -20.63 2.66
N ILE A 455 14.42 -19.90 1.57
CA ILE A 455 14.11 -20.46 0.25
C ILE A 455 15.37 -20.39 -0.60
N ARG A 456 15.81 -21.56 -1.06
CA ARG A 456 17.00 -21.74 -1.88
C ARG A 456 16.74 -22.68 -3.04
N ALA A 457 17.54 -22.63 -4.09
CA ALA A 457 17.33 -23.45 -5.28
C ALA A 457 18.61 -24.13 -5.76
N CYS A 458 18.44 -25.23 -6.47
CA CYS A 458 19.49 -25.87 -7.27
C CYS A 458 18.86 -26.34 -8.59
N PRO A 459 19.64 -26.78 -9.59
CA PRO A 459 19.09 -27.17 -10.89
C PRO A 459 17.98 -28.23 -10.81
N THR A 460 18.00 -29.07 -9.77
CA THR A 460 17.06 -30.19 -9.64
C THR A 460 15.84 -29.91 -8.77
N ALA A 461 15.86 -28.89 -7.91
CA ALA A 461 14.83 -28.68 -6.90
C ALA A 461 14.90 -27.28 -6.26
N ILE A 462 13.77 -26.86 -5.70
CA ILE A 462 13.71 -25.83 -4.68
C ILE A 462 13.82 -26.50 -3.31
N GLU A 463 14.53 -25.89 -2.38
CA GLU A 463 14.67 -26.39 -1.02
C GLU A 463 14.25 -25.31 -0.01
N LEU A 464 13.49 -25.75 0.99
CA LEU A 464 13.05 -24.92 2.09
C LEU A 464 13.80 -25.34 3.35
N VAL A 465 14.39 -24.38 4.05
CA VAL A 465 14.93 -24.53 5.40
C VAL A 465 13.97 -23.88 6.38
N PHE A 466 13.65 -24.59 7.46
CA PHE A 466 12.76 -24.10 8.51
C PHE A 466 13.22 -24.62 9.87
N SER A 467 13.82 -23.74 10.67
CA SER A 467 14.50 -24.11 11.91
C SER A 467 13.55 -24.12 13.10
N THR A 468 13.60 -25.19 13.88
CA THR A 468 12.70 -25.43 15.01
C THR A 468 13.43 -25.90 16.25
N THR A 469 12.75 -25.84 17.38
CA THR A 469 13.17 -26.53 18.61
C THR A 469 13.05 -28.04 18.42
N GLY A 470 14.14 -28.76 18.67
CA GLY A 470 14.19 -30.21 18.56
C GLY A 470 13.43 -30.92 19.68
N LEU A 471 13.22 -32.22 19.51
CA LEU A 471 12.58 -33.08 20.51
C LEU A 471 13.39 -33.02 21.82
N GLY A 472 12.77 -32.48 22.88
CA GLY A 472 13.40 -32.29 24.20
C GLY A 472 13.95 -30.88 24.47
N GLY A 473 13.77 -29.93 23.56
CA GLY A 473 14.01 -28.49 23.80
C GLY A 473 15.48 -28.05 23.92
N GLN A 474 16.44 -28.97 23.90
CA GLN A 474 17.87 -28.66 24.00
C GLN A 474 18.60 -28.56 22.65
N TRP A 475 18.09 -29.24 21.62
CA TRP A 475 18.71 -29.26 20.29
C TRP A 475 17.84 -28.50 19.30
N HIS A 476 18.41 -28.01 18.22
CA HIS A 476 17.67 -27.45 17.09
C HIS A 476 17.47 -28.53 16.03
N THR A 477 16.42 -28.36 15.23
CA THR A 477 16.17 -29.22 14.08
C THR A 477 15.95 -28.35 12.86
N HIS A 478 16.76 -28.54 11.81
CA HIS A 478 16.46 -27.99 10.49
C HIS A 478 15.47 -28.90 9.78
N ASN A 479 14.27 -28.39 9.50
CA ASN A 479 13.25 -29.13 8.75
C ASN A 479 13.45 -28.99 7.24
N GLU A 480 14.64 -29.34 6.75
CA GLU A 480 14.97 -29.19 5.32
C GLU A 480 14.18 -30.18 4.47
N PHE A 481 13.58 -29.72 3.38
CA PHE A 481 13.05 -30.62 2.35
C PHE A 481 13.09 -30.00 0.96
N ARG A 482 13.27 -30.89 -0.02
CA ARG A 482 13.38 -30.55 -1.43
C ARG A 482 12.07 -30.81 -2.14
N ALA A 483 11.71 -29.89 -3.01
CA ALA A 483 10.50 -29.89 -3.81
C ALA A 483 10.88 -29.74 -5.28
N LYS A 484 10.41 -30.66 -6.12
CA LYS A 484 10.73 -30.67 -7.54
C LYS A 484 9.64 -29.94 -8.32
N PRO A 485 9.98 -29.00 -9.21
CA PRO A 485 9.04 -28.49 -10.19
C PRO A 485 8.53 -29.64 -11.07
N THR A 486 7.26 -29.59 -11.50
CA THR A 486 6.65 -30.62 -12.37
C THR A 486 7.38 -30.79 -13.70
N ASN A 487 8.09 -29.75 -14.16
CA ASN A 487 8.73 -29.70 -15.49
C ASN A 487 10.24 -30.04 -15.48
N GLY A 488 10.71 -30.79 -14.47
CA GLY A 488 12.04 -31.41 -14.49
C GLY A 488 13.19 -30.62 -13.86
N GLY A 489 12.90 -29.61 -13.01
CA GLY A 489 13.92 -28.84 -12.28
C GLY A 489 13.78 -27.33 -12.42
N VAL A 490 14.67 -26.58 -11.77
CA VAL A 490 14.75 -25.12 -11.90
C VAL A 490 15.70 -24.82 -13.06
N ARG A 491 15.23 -24.07 -14.06
CA ARG A 491 15.99 -23.75 -15.27
C ARG A 491 16.56 -22.34 -15.20
N GLU A 492 17.80 -22.19 -15.65
CA GLU A 492 18.42 -20.87 -15.80
C GLU A 492 17.65 -20.03 -16.84
N ASN A 493 17.58 -18.73 -16.59
CA ASN A 493 16.89 -17.72 -17.38
C ASN A 493 15.38 -17.97 -17.57
N GLN A 494 14.77 -18.79 -16.71
CA GLN A 494 13.31 -18.97 -16.67
C GLN A 494 12.73 -18.58 -15.31
N TRP A 495 11.60 -17.88 -15.34
CA TRP A 495 10.89 -17.53 -14.12
C TRP A 495 10.33 -18.79 -13.44
N THR A 496 10.56 -18.89 -12.14
CA THR A 496 10.00 -19.91 -11.26
C THR A 496 9.26 -19.20 -10.13
N HIS A 497 8.02 -19.58 -9.89
CA HIS A 497 7.22 -19.08 -8.78
C HIS A 497 7.21 -20.11 -7.65
N CYS A 498 7.47 -19.65 -6.43
CA CYS A 498 7.46 -20.45 -5.22
C CYS A 498 6.51 -19.83 -4.20
N PHE A 499 5.57 -20.64 -3.70
CA PHE A 499 4.66 -20.25 -2.63
C PHE A 499 4.69 -21.29 -1.52
N VAL A 500 5.13 -20.88 -0.34
CA VAL A 500 5.30 -21.70 0.85
C VAL A 500 4.21 -21.35 1.86
N VAL A 501 3.67 -22.37 2.50
CA VAL A 501 2.63 -22.23 3.52
C VAL A 501 2.99 -23.08 4.73
N TYR A 502 3.04 -22.44 5.89
CA TYR A 502 3.08 -23.07 7.21
C TYR A 502 1.70 -22.97 7.84
N GLU A 503 1.04 -24.10 7.99
CA GLU A 503 -0.20 -24.23 8.73
C GLU A 503 0.13 -24.57 10.19
N ASN A 504 -0.14 -23.65 11.11
CA ASN A 504 0.20 -23.85 12.52
C ASN A 504 -0.69 -24.91 13.19
N ALA A 505 -1.97 -25.00 12.79
CA ALA A 505 -2.91 -25.95 13.38
C ALA A 505 -2.46 -27.41 13.23
N THR A 506 -1.89 -27.78 12.09
CA THR A 506 -1.39 -29.14 11.79
C THR A 506 0.13 -29.23 11.82
N LYS A 507 0.82 -28.12 12.12
CA LYS A 507 2.28 -27.97 12.06
C LYS A 507 2.84 -28.49 10.72
N ARG A 508 2.25 -28.06 9.60
CA ARG A 508 2.59 -28.58 8.27
C ARG A 508 3.15 -27.47 7.38
N LEU A 509 4.31 -27.73 6.79
CA LEU A 509 4.84 -26.95 5.68
C LEU A 509 4.37 -27.54 4.35
N MET A 510 3.96 -26.69 3.43
CA MET A 510 3.54 -27.01 2.08
C MET A 510 4.26 -26.06 1.11
N ILE A 511 4.64 -26.57 -0.05
CA ILE A 511 5.28 -25.78 -1.11
C ILE A 511 4.58 -26.03 -2.43
N TYR A 512 4.24 -24.92 -3.08
CA TYR A 512 3.67 -24.85 -4.42
C TYR A 512 4.72 -24.24 -5.33
N ILE A 513 4.95 -24.88 -6.47
CA ILE A 513 5.91 -24.43 -7.48
C ILE A 513 5.15 -24.22 -8.78
N ASN A 514 5.27 -23.04 -9.36
CA ASN A 514 4.55 -22.63 -10.57
C ASN A 514 3.04 -22.92 -10.45
N GLY A 515 2.49 -22.67 -9.26
CA GLY A 515 1.08 -22.84 -8.95
C GLY A 515 0.63 -24.28 -8.66
N SER A 516 1.50 -25.26 -8.84
CA SER A 516 1.20 -26.68 -8.57
C SER A 516 1.72 -27.10 -7.20
N PHE A 517 0.94 -27.87 -6.46
CA PHE A 517 1.42 -28.49 -5.22
C PHE A 517 2.61 -29.41 -5.51
N SER A 518 3.73 -29.19 -4.81
CA SER A 518 4.97 -29.95 -5.05
C SER A 518 5.31 -30.88 -3.89
N ALA A 519 5.32 -30.38 -2.65
CA ALA A 519 5.67 -31.19 -1.48
C ALA A 519 5.05 -30.66 -0.19
N SER A 520 5.08 -31.50 0.85
CA SER A 520 4.74 -31.08 2.21
C SER A 520 5.52 -31.86 3.26
N LYS A 521 5.74 -31.25 4.43
CA LYS A 521 6.45 -31.86 5.56
C LYS A 521 5.76 -31.49 6.87
N HIS A 522 5.57 -32.48 7.73
CA HIS A 522 5.16 -32.22 9.11
C HIS A 522 6.37 -31.75 9.93
N ILE A 523 6.17 -30.70 10.71
CA ILE A 523 7.21 -30.00 11.44
C ILE A 523 7.12 -30.34 12.91
N GLN A 524 8.26 -30.67 13.51
CA GLN A 524 8.37 -30.97 14.92
C GLN A 524 8.91 -29.76 15.68
N GLY A 525 8.28 -29.44 16.80
CA GLY A 525 8.67 -28.33 17.66
C GLY A 525 8.21 -26.96 17.17
N GLU A 526 8.53 -25.94 17.97
CA GLU A 526 8.21 -24.55 17.68
C GLU A 526 9.31 -23.89 16.84
N PHE A 527 8.91 -22.99 15.96
CA PHE A 527 9.81 -22.22 15.11
C PHE A 527 10.83 -21.41 15.93
N ARG A 528 12.10 -21.42 15.52
CA ARG A 528 13.17 -20.61 16.13
C ARG A 528 13.43 -19.37 15.29
N ARG A 529 13.05 -18.21 15.81
CA ARG A 529 13.30 -16.91 15.18
C ARG A 529 14.80 -16.62 15.07
N ALA A 530 15.21 -16.11 13.90
CA ALA A 530 16.55 -15.57 13.66
C ALA A 530 16.69 -14.15 14.21
N SER A 531 17.89 -13.78 14.64
CA SER A 531 18.23 -12.40 15.03
C SER A 531 18.53 -11.52 13.81
N GLU A 532 18.89 -12.15 12.71
CA GLU A 532 19.23 -11.56 11.44
C GLU A 532 17.99 -11.00 10.74
N LEU A 533 18.20 -9.93 9.97
CA LEU A 533 17.18 -9.35 9.14
C LEU A 533 16.98 -10.16 7.84
N PRO A 534 15.77 -10.16 7.26
CA PRO A 534 15.50 -10.85 6.01
C PRO A 534 16.29 -10.26 4.86
N ARG A 535 16.79 -11.12 3.96
CA ARG A 535 17.51 -10.73 2.75
C ARG A 535 16.94 -11.39 1.50
N ILE A 536 16.93 -10.65 0.40
CA ILE A 536 16.75 -11.16 -0.96
C ILE A 536 18.12 -11.18 -1.63
N GLY A 537 18.47 -12.32 -2.22
CA GLY A 537 19.72 -12.48 -2.96
C GLY A 537 20.90 -13.02 -2.15
N GLN A 538 20.76 -13.17 -0.83
CA GLN A 538 21.83 -13.68 0.03
C GLN A 538 21.28 -14.28 1.32
N ASN A 539 22.01 -15.21 1.92
CA ASN A 539 21.81 -15.61 3.31
C ASN A 539 22.39 -14.55 4.27
N PRO A 540 21.66 -14.09 5.30
CA PRO A 540 22.17 -13.03 6.18
C PRO A 540 23.24 -13.48 7.19
N CYS A 541 23.36 -14.78 7.48
CA CYS A 541 24.35 -15.30 8.42
C CYS A 541 25.66 -15.73 7.76
N TRP A 542 25.64 -16.17 6.50
CA TRP A 542 26.81 -16.70 5.79
C TRP A 542 27.01 -15.97 4.47
N SER A 543 27.88 -14.96 4.48
CA SER A 543 28.15 -14.09 3.33
C SER A 543 29.16 -14.67 2.33
N ASP A 544 29.88 -15.73 2.68
CA ASP A 544 31.11 -16.15 2.02
C ASP A 544 30.92 -17.06 0.80
N GLU A 545 29.69 -17.37 0.37
CA GLU A 545 29.37 -18.09 -0.87
C GLU A 545 27.85 -18.35 -1.07
N ARG A 546 26.97 -17.82 -0.21
CA ARG A 546 25.52 -18.08 -0.24
C ARG A 546 24.75 -16.90 -0.84
N PHE A 547 24.98 -16.65 -2.12
CA PHE A 547 24.34 -15.57 -2.86
C PHE A 547 23.60 -16.12 -4.08
N PHE A 548 22.44 -15.57 -4.37
CA PHE A 548 21.71 -15.87 -5.59
C PHE A 548 22.21 -14.97 -6.74
N ASN A 549 22.30 -15.54 -7.94
CA ASN A 549 22.66 -14.81 -9.16
C ASN A 549 21.49 -14.90 -10.13
N GLY A 550 20.78 -13.80 -10.31
CA GLY A 550 19.58 -13.74 -11.13
C GLY A 550 18.61 -12.63 -10.73
N GLU A 551 17.37 -12.74 -11.17
CA GLU A 551 16.31 -11.78 -10.89
C GLU A 551 15.31 -12.33 -9.87
N VAL A 552 14.76 -11.48 -9.01
CA VAL A 552 13.76 -11.82 -7.99
C VAL A 552 12.60 -10.82 -8.02
N ALA A 553 11.38 -11.33 -8.02
CA ALA A 553 10.13 -10.58 -8.01
C ALA A 553 9.18 -11.11 -6.91
N PHE A 554 8.21 -10.29 -6.51
CA PHE A 554 7.11 -10.69 -5.60
C PHE A 554 7.55 -11.35 -4.27
N ALA A 555 8.74 -11.04 -3.74
CA ALA A 555 9.21 -11.57 -2.47
C ALA A 555 8.40 -10.98 -1.30
N ARG A 556 7.55 -11.78 -0.68
CA ARG A 556 6.60 -11.34 0.34
C ARG A 556 6.37 -12.40 1.41
N VAL A 557 6.07 -11.94 2.62
CA VAL A 557 5.68 -12.78 3.75
C VAL A 557 4.34 -12.30 4.32
N GLU A 558 3.51 -13.23 4.76
CA GLU A 558 2.29 -12.94 5.52
C GLU A 558 2.15 -13.88 6.72
N HIS A 559 1.59 -13.38 7.81
CA HIS A 559 1.36 -14.12 9.06
C HIS A 559 -0.07 -14.66 9.19
N LYS A 560 -0.75 -14.82 8.06
CA LYS A 560 -2.10 -15.41 7.94
C LYS A 560 -2.23 -16.11 6.59
N LEU A 561 -3.14 -17.09 6.49
CA LEU A 561 -3.53 -17.65 5.20
C LEU A 561 -4.42 -16.66 4.43
N ARG A 562 -4.13 -16.47 3.14
CA ARG A 562 -4.95 -15.64 2.24
C ARG A 562 -6.30 -16.27 1.89
N CYS A 563 -6.44 -17.57 2.04
CA CYS A 563 -7.65 -18.33 1.77
C CYS A 563 -7.73 -19.57 2.68
N PRO A 564 -8.92 -20.18 2.82
CA PRO A 564 -9.05 -21.47 3.50
C PRO A 564 -8.16 -22.55 2.86
N LEU A 565 -7.68 -23.50 3.66
CA LEU A 565 -6.81 -24.60 3.17
C LEU A 565 -7.42 -25.40 2.02
N SER A 566 -8.75 -25.55 2.01
CA SER A 566 -9.49 -26.22 0.92
C SER A 566 -9.35 -25.51 -0.44
N GLU A 567 -9.04 -24.21 -0.43
CA GLU A 567 -8.90 -23.38 -1.63
C GLU A 567 -7.44 -23.13 -2.01
N LEU A 568 -6.49 -23.58 -1.18
CA LEU A 568 -5.08 -23.20 -1.26
C LEU A 568 -4.42 -23.58 -2.59
N THR A 569 -4.77 -24.75 -3.14
CA THR A 569 -4.26 -25.20 -4.44
C THR A 569 -4.74 -24.30 -5.58
N ASN A 570 -6.03 -23.95 -5.60
CA ASN A 570 -6.57 -23.05 -6.61
C ASN A 570 -5.99 -21.65 -6.46
N PHE A 571 -5.85 -21.19 -5.21
CA PHE A 571 -5.21 -19.92 -4.90
C PHE A 571 -3.77 -19.88 -5.41
N ALA A 572 -2.94 -20.88 -5.10
CA ALA A 572 -1.55 -20.96 -5.53
C ALA A 572 -1.43 -21.01 -7.07
N SER A 573 -2.32 -21.74 -7.75
CA SER A 573 -2.39 -21.79 -9.21
C SER A 573 -2.66 -20.42 -9.81
N ASN A 574 -3.72 -19.75 -9.35
CA ASN A 574 -4.08 -18.42 -9.81
C ASN A 574 -2.99 -17.39 -9.49
N LEU A 575 -2.34 -17.54 -8.32
CA LEU A 575 -1.23 -16.71 -7.88
C LEU A 575 -0.07 -16.76 -8.87
N ALA A 576 0.39 -17.97 -9.20
CA ALA A 576 1.47 -18.17 -10.15
C ALA A 576 1.12 -17.65 -11.55
N GLU A 577 -0.08 -17.96 -12.05
CA GLU A 577 -0.56 -17.47 -13.35
C GLU A 577 -0.55 -15.93 -13.41
N SER A 578 -1.04 -15.27 -12.36
CA SER A 578 -0.98 -13.81 -12.25
C SER A 578 0.46 -13.29 -12.29
N ARG A 579 1.41 -13.96 -11.61
CA ARG A 579 2.81 -13.51 -11.57
C ARG A 579 3.48 -13.60 -12.92
N PHE A 580 3.30 -14.72 -13.61
CA PHE A 580 3.87 -14.90 -14.94
C PHE A 580 3.32 -13.88 -15.93
N MET A 581 2.00 -13.63 -15.92
CA MET A 581 1.40 -12.58 -16.75
C MET A 581 1.99 -11.19 -16.44
N SER A 582 2.19 -10.85 -15.16
CA SER A 582 2.82 -9.57 -14.77
C SER A 582 4.29 -9.46 -15.20
N LEU A 583 4.99 -10.59 -15.31
CA LEU A 583 6.39 -10.66 -15.74
C LEU A 583 6.54 -10.73 -17.27
N GLY A 584 5.44 -10.66 -18.03
CA GLY A 584 5.45 -10.79 -19.48
C GLY A 584 5.69 -12.22 -19.98
N GLU A 585 5.67 -13.21 -19.09
CA GLU A 585 5.72 -14.62 -19.45
C GLU A 585 4.29 -15.07 -19.78
N SER A 586 4.04 -15.42 -21.05
CA SER A 586 2.86 -16.22 -21.34
C SER A 586 3.08 -17.61 -20.76
N SER A 587 2.08 -18.20 -20.12
CA SER A 587 2.12 -19.60 -19.66
C SER A 587 2.22 -20.63 -20.81
N THR A 588 2.56 -20.18 -22.02
CA THR A 588 2.43 -20.88 -23.31
C THR A 588 3.68 -20.83 -24.18
N SER A 589 4.85 -20.41 -23.67
CA SER A 589 6.08 -20.26 -24.47
C SER A 589 6.80 -21.57 -24.84
N ASP A 590 6.25 -22.75 -24.54
CA ASP A 590 6.68 -24.00 -25.15
C ASP A 590 5.76 -24.32 -26.35
N GLU A 591 6.27 -24.34 -27.59
CA GLU A 591 5.50 -24.79 -28.77
C GLU A 591 4.98 -26.24 -28.61
N SER A 592 5.59 -27.05 -27.72
CA SER A 592 5.07 -28.38 -27.34
C SER A 592 3.83 -28.33 -26.43
N SER A 593 3.56 -27.19 -25.79
CA SER A 593 2.43 -26.97 -24.89
C SER A 593 1.14 -26.57 -25.61
N GLN A 594 1.21 -26.08 -26.86
CA GLN A 594 0.00 -25.88 -27.69
C GLN A 594 -0.71 -27.19 -28.01
N GLN A 595 0.04 -28.28 -28.26
CA GLN A 595 -0.56 -29.62 -28.43
C GLN A 595 -1.16 -30.17 -27.12
N HIS A 596 -0.58 -29.85 -25.96
CA HIS A 596 -1.10 -30.27 -24.65
C HIS A 596 -2.29 -29.42 -24.17
N GLN A 597 -2.38 -28.13 -24.54
CA GLN A 597 -3.53 -27.27 -24.21
C GLN A 597 -4.80 -27.63 -24.99
N VAL A 598 -4.68 -28.09 -26.24
CA VAL A 598 -5.82 -28.61 -27.01
C VAL A 598 -6.48 -29.81 -26.29
N ILE A 599 -5.70 -30.56 -25.50
CA ILE A 599 -6.19 -31.68 -24.68
C ILE A 599 -6.75 -31.20 -23.33
N GLN A 600 -6.16 -30.18 -22.70
CA GLN A 600 -6.66 -29.60 -21.44
C GLN A 600 -8.04 -28.94 -21.57
N MET A 601 -8.38 -28.46 -22.76
CA MET A 601 -9.63 -27.75 -23.01
C MET A 601 -10.67 -28.53 -23.81
N ALA A 602 -10.42 -29.78 -24.22
CA ALA A 602 -11.44 -30.59 -24.90
C ALA A 602 -12.60 -30.84 -23.92
N PRO A 603 -13.75 -30.16 -24.06
CA PRO A 603 -14.86 -30.40 -23.17
C PRO A 603 -15.37 -31.79 -23.51
N PHE A 604 -15.35 -32.73 -22.56
CA PHE A 604 -15.96 -34.06 -22.72
C PHE A 604 -17.44 -33.98 -23.14
N CYS A 605 -18.04 -32.78 -23.07
CA CYS A 605 -19.43 -32.49 -23.40
C CYS A 605 -19.70 -32.17 -24.88
N ASN A 606 -18.71 -32.20 -25.78
CA ASN A 606 -18.99 -32.10 -27.20
C ASN A 606 -19.04 -33.52 -27.78
N ASN A 607 -20.20 -33.96 -28.28
CA ASN A 607 -20.50 -35.25 -28.94
C ASN A 607 -19.53 -35.60 -30.11
N ARG A 608 -18.23 -35.66 -29.84
CA ARG A 608 -17.18 -35.94 -30.81
C ARG A 608 -17.01 -37.45 -30.87
N HIS A 609 -16.81 -37.94 -32.09
CA HIS A 609 -16.44 -39.33 -32.32
C HIS A 609 -14.94 -39.48 -32.09
N TRP A 610 -14.55 -40.50 -31.34
CA TRP A 610 -13.17 -40.82 -31.03
C TRP A 610 -12.80 -42.14 -31.69
N ARG A 611 -11.63 -42.20 -32.31
CA ARG A 611 -11.09 -43.45 -32.85
C ARG A 611 -10.28 -44.15 -31.77
N VAL A 612 -10.57 -45.41 -31.48
CA VAL A 612 -9.89 -46.21 -30.45
C VAL A 612 -9.40 -47.52 -31.05
N ARG A 613 -8.14 -47.87 -30.85
CA ARG A 613 -7.60 -49.19 -31.20
C ARG A 613 -7.03 -49.86 -29.97
N TRP A 614 -7.63 -50.94 -29.47
CA TRP A 614 -7.23 -51.59 -28.21
C TRP A 614 -5.90 -52.35 -28.24
N SER A 615 -5.42 -52.80 -29.39
CA SER A 615 -4.10 -53.45 -29.52
C SER A 615 -3.60 -53.30 -30.97
N PRO A 616 -2.31 -53.52 -31.27
CA PRO A 616 -1.77 -53.31 -32.63
C PRO A 616 -2.45 -54.15 -33.71
N HIS A 617 -3.10 -55.26 -33.32
CA HIS A 617 -3.82 -56.17 -34.22
C HIS A 617 -5.34 -56.05 -34.13
N HIS A 618 -5.87 -55.19 -33.26
CA HIS A 618 -7.31 -54.95 -33.17
C HIS A 618 -7.73 -53.91 -34.23
N PRO A 619 -8.89 -54.08 -34.88
CA PRO A 619 -9.43 -53.01 -35.73
C PRO A 619 -9.69 -51.75 -34.90
N GLU A 620 -9.61 -50.59 -35.56
CA GLU A 620 -10.04 -49.33 -34.97
C GLU A 620 -11.56 -49.33 -34.82
N GLU A 621 -12.03 -48.82 -33.68
CA GLU A 621 -13.43 -48.62 -33.36
C GLU A 621 -13.69 -47.12 -33.20
N MET A 622 -14.79 -46.63 -33.78
CA MET A 622 -15.26 -45.27 -33.50
C MET A 622 -16.19 -45.33 -32.29
N ILE A 623 -15.81 -44.68 -31.20
CA ILE A 623 -16.65 -44.54 -30.01
C ILE A 623 -17.22 -43.12 -29.92
N THR A 624 -18.34 -42.97 -29.25
CA THR A 624 -18.91 -41.67 -28.90
C THR A 624 -18.97 -41.60 -27.38
N LEU A 625 -18.39 -40.55 -26.82
CA LEU A 625 -18.46 -40.32 -25.38
C LEU A 625 -19.84 -39.77 -25.04
N ASP A 626 -20.40 -40.21 -23.92
CA ASP A 626 -21.52 -39.51 -23.32
C ASP A 626 -21.06 -38.19 -22.66
N HIS A 627 -22.02 -37.40 -22.19
CA HIS A 627 -21.78 -36.10 -21.54
C HIS A 627 -20.98 -36.17 -20.24
N HIS A 628 -20.67 -37.38 -19.74
CA HIS A 628 -19.82 -37.61 -18.58
C HIS A 628 -18.44 -38.17 -18.97
N GLY A 629 -18.15 -38.37 -20.26
CA GLY A 629 -16.90 -39.00 -20.72
C GLY A 629 -16.93 -40.53 -20.65
N GLY A 630 -18.11 -41.14 -20.48
CA GLY A 630 -18.32 -42.58 -20.47
C GLY A 630 -18.56 -43.15 -21.87
N PHE A 631 -18.14 -44.39 -22.11
CA PHE A 631 -18.46 -45.13 -23.34
C PHE A 631 -18.45 -46.65 -23.11
N SER A 632 -19.12 -47.39 -24.00
CA SER A 632 -19.06 -48.85 -24.03
C SER A 632 -18.18 -49.32 -25.18
N SER A 633 -17.27 -50.25 -24.91
CA SER A 633 -16.53 -50.96 -25.95
C SER A 633 -16.26 -52.39 -25.47
N ASN A 634 -16.37 -53.36 -26.38
CA ASN A 634 -16.19 -54.80 -26.08
C ASN A 634 -17.00 -55.30 -24.85
N GLY A 635 -18.20 -54.73 -24.64
CA GLY A 635 -19.09 -55.11 -23.53
C GLY A 635 -18.67 -54.57 -22.15
N GLN A 636 -17.62 -53.74 -22.08
CA GLN A 636 -17.20 -53.04 -20.87
C GLN A 636 -17.51 -51.56 -20.97
N TYR A 637 -17.93 -50.98 -19.86
CA TYR A 637 -18.19 -49.55 -19.75
C TYR A 637 -16.99 -48.88 -19.07
N VAL A 638 -16.48 -47.85 -19.71
CA VAL A 638 -15.20 -47.19 -19.41
C VAL A 638 -15.46 -45.70 -19.27
N PHE A 639 -14.81 -45.07 -18.28
CA PHE A 639 -14.94 -43.64 -18.00
C PHE A 639 -13.60 -42.94 -18.20
N LEU A 640 -13.58 -41.88 -19.02
CA LEU A 640 -12.44 -40.98 -19.09
C LEU A 640 -12.55 -39.95 -17.96
N GLN A 641 -11.52 -39.84 -17.13
CA GLN A 641 -11.44 -38.86 -16.06
C GLN A 641 -10.60 -37.65 -16.49
N PRO A 642 -11.03 -36.43 -16.15
CA PRO A 642 -10.30 -35.19 -16.43
C PRO A 642 -9.12 -34.99 -15.46
N THR A 643 -8.26 -36.00 -15.31
CA THR A 643 -7.06 -35.91 -14.48
C THR A 643 -5.87 -35.37 -15.30
N ASN A 644 -4.79 -34.97 -14.63
CA ASN A 644 -3.52 -34.61 -15.28
C ASN A 644 -2.40 -35.57 -14.84
N PRO A 645 -1.95 -36.51 -15.70
CA PRO A 645 -2.45 -36.76 -17.05
C PRO A 645 -3.86 -37.37 -17.07
N ILE A 646 -4.57 -37.36 -18.21
CA ILE A 646 -5.91 -37.99 -18.35
C ILE A 646 -5.82 -39.42 -17.83
N SER A 647 -6.88 -39.93 -17.21
CA SER A 647 -6.96 -41.32 -16.74
C SER A 647 -8.21 -42.03 -17.22
N ILE A 648 -8.14 -43.35 -17.31
CA ILE A 648 -9.28 -44.23 -17.58
C ILE A 648 -9.68 -44.92 -16.27
N ALA A 649 -10.93 -44.77 -15.88
CA ALA A 649 -11.56 -45.52 -14.81
C ALA A 649 -12.40 -46.67 -15.39
N TRP A 650 -12.12 -47.88 -14.92
CA TRP A 650 -12.85 -49.09 -15.26
C TRP A 650 -14.01 -49.31 -14.29
N LYS A 651 -15.03 -50.07 -14.70
CA LYS A 651 -16.18 -50.41 -13.84
C LYS A 651 -15.79 -51.12 -12.54
N ASP A 652 -14.66 -51.83 -12.53
CA ASP A 652 -14.14 -52.52 -11.34
C ASP A 652 -13.40 -51.57 -10.36
N GLY A 653 -13.33 -50.28 -10.67
CA GLY A 653 -12.66 -49.26 -9.85
C GLY A 653 -11.17 -49.09 -10.16
N THR A 654 -10.62 -49.85 -11.09
CA THR A 654 -9.23 -49.69 -11.52
C THR A 654 -9.07 -48.36 -12.26
N ILE A 655 -7.99 -47.61 -11.98
CA ILE A 655 -7.68 -46.35 -12.64
C ILE A 655 -6.30 -46.46 -13.30
N HIS A 656 -6.21 -46.15 -14.60
CA HIS A 656 -4.94 -46.10 -15.33
C HIS A 656 -4.67 -44.70 -15.86
N ALA A 657 -3.48 -44.17 -15.56
CA ALA A 657 -3.02 -42.88 -16.05
C ALA A 657 -2.36 -43.00 -17.42
N MET A 658 -2.40 -41.92 -18.21
CA MET A 658 -1.80 -41.84 -19.54
C MET A 658 -0.29 -42.12 -19.49
N HIS A 659 0.21 -42.84 -20.49
CA HIS A 659 1.64 -43.14 -20.62
C HIS A 659 2.35 -42.17 -21.56
N SER A 660 1.76 -41.86 -22.72
CA SER A 660 2.32 -40.90 -23.69
C SER A 660 1.25 -40.23 -24.56
N PHE A 661 1.61 -39.08 -25.15
CA PHE A 661 0.84 -38.39 -26.17
C PHE A 661 1.76 -37.96 -27.32
N GLU A 662 1.61 -38.55 -28.50
CA GLU A 662 2.40 -38.24 -29.70
C GLU A 662 1.47 -38.21 -30.93
N ASP A 663 1.58 -37.19 -31.81
CA ASP A 663 0.81 -37.09 -33.06
C ASP A 663 -0.73 -37.21 -32.94
N GLY A 664 -1.33 -36.63 -31.90
CA GLY A 664 -2.77 -36.77 -31.66
C GLY A 664 -3.18 -38.11 -31.06
N VAL A 665 -2.18 -38.96 -30.73
CA VAL A 665 -2.34 -40.29 -30.17
C VAL A 665 -2.06 -40.32 -28.69
N ILE A 666 -3.09 -40.63 -27.92
CA ILE A 666 -2.97 -40.97 -26.50
C ILE A 666 -2.66 -42.47 -26.38
N THR A 667 -1.64 -42.84 -25.59
CA THR A 667 -1.31 -44.25 -25.31
C THR A 667 -1.32 -44.54 -23.81
N TRP A 668 -1.79 -45.74 -23.47
CA TRP A 668 -1.90 -46.25 -22.10
C TRP A 668 -1.24 -47.63 -22.03
N THR A 669 -0.58 -47.94 -20.92
CA THR A 669 -0.07 -49.29 -20.67
C THR A 669 -0.79 -49.87 -19.47
N VAL A 670 -1.53 -50.95 -19.68
CA VAL A 670 -2.25 -51.66 -18.61
C VAL A 670 -1.39 -52.80 -18.10
N SER A 671 -1.08 -52.82 -16.80
CA SER A 671 -0.54 -54.00 -16.13
C SER A 671 -1.57 -54.51 -15.13
N ASN A 672 -2.55 -55.30 -15.61
CA ASN A 672 -3.46 -56.01 -14.72
C ASN A 672 -2.97 -57.47 -14.58
N PRO A 673 -2.58 -57.93 -13.38
CA PRO A 673 -2.08 -59.30 -13.18
C PRO A 673 -3.15 -60.39 -13.43
N ASN A 674 -4.43 -60.03 -13.56
CA ASN A 674 -5.54 -60.97 -13.74
C ASN A 674 -6.08 -61.07 -15.18
N THR A 675 -5.50 -60.35 -16.15
CA THR A 675 -5.90 -60.44 -17.56
C THR A 675 -4.68 -60.58 -18.47
N SER A 676 -4.65 -61.63 -19.29
CA SER A 676 -3.57 -61.96 -20.24
C SER A 676 -3.50 -61.04 -21.48
N TRP A 677 -3.96 -59.80 -21.37
CA TRP A 677 -4.03 -58.85 -22.47
C TRP A 677 -3.20 -57.62 -22.11
N ILE A 678 -2.30 -57.23 -23.02
CA ILE A 678 -1.67 -55.90 -23.01
C ILE A 678 -2.39 -55.08 -24.08
N PRO A 679 -3.48 -54.36 -23.76
CA PRO A 679 -4.06 -53.46 -24.73
C PRO A 679 -3.17 -52.22 -24.86
N SER A 680 -2.63 -51.98 -26.05
CA SER A 680 -2.13 -50.64 -26.43
C SER A 680 -3.31 -49.90 -27.05
N ALA A 681 -3.93 -48.97 -26.31
CA ALA A 681 -5.00 -48.18 -26.89
C ALA A 681 -4.43 -46.98 -27.67
N ARG A 682 -4.66 -46.89 -28.99
CA ARG A 682 -4.32 -45.73 -29.84
C ARG A 682 -5.57 -44.86 -29.99
N TRP A 683 -5.43 -43.55 -29.83
CA TRP A 683 -6.53 -42.59 -30.00
C TRP A 683 -6.20 -41.62 -31.14
N GLU A 684 -7.14 -41.10 -31.91
CA GLU A 684 -6.89 -40.01 -32.87
C GLU A 684 -8.07 -39.02 -32.84
N ILE A 685 -7.78 -37.72 -32.76
CA ILE A 685 -8.78 -36.65 -32.84
C ILE A 685 -9.01 -36.32 -34.32
N ASP A 686 -10.20 -36.64 -34.85
CA ASP A 686 -10.57 -36.30 -36.23
C ASP A 686 -11.10 -34.87 -36.26
N ASP A 687 -10.26 -33.91 -36.65
CA ASP A 687 -10.62 -32.47 -36.71
C ASP A 687 -10.98 -32.07 -38.15
N VAL A 688 -12.19 -32.43 -38.58
CA VAL A 688 -12.68 -32.18 -39.95
C VAL A 688 -13.07 -30.70 -40.16
N ASP A 689 -13.32 -29.93 -39.10
CA ASP A 689 -13.89 -28.57 -39.19
C ASP A 689 -12.86 -27.42 -39.18
N ASN A 690 -11.56 -27.68 -38.96
CA ASN A 690 -10.55 -26.62 -38.84
C ASN A 690 -9.93 -26.13 -40.17
N ARG A 691 -10.40 -26.60 -41.33
CA ARG A 691 -9.85 -26.20 -42.66
C ARG A 691 -10.30 -24.82 -43.16
N HIS A 692 -11.06 -24.04 -42.39
CA HIS A 692 -11.53 -22.72 -42.83
C HIS A 692 -10.82 -21.52 -42.16
N TYR A 693 -9.90 -21.75 -41.21
CA TYR A 693 -9.29 -20.66 -40.44
C TYR A 693 -7.81 -20.34 -40.75
N PHE A 694 -7.11 -21.14 -41.58
CA PHE A 694 -5.66 -20.94 -41.86
C PHE A 694 -5.30 -20.59 -43.31
N GLY A 695 -6.28 -20.24 -44.15
CA GLY A 695 -6.09 -19.99 -45.59
C GLY A 695 -5.65 -18.57 -46.00
N ALA A 696 -4.99 -17.79 -45.13
CA ALA A 696 -4.66 -16.39 -45.45
C ALA A 696 -3.31 -15.90 -44.89
N PHE A 697 -2.27 -16.74 -44.83
CA PHE A 697 -0.90 -16.28 -44.54
C PHE A 697 0.13 -17.25 -45.11
N ARG A 698 0.17 -17.39 -46.44
CA ARG A 698 1.29 -17.93 -47.21
C ARG A 698 0.95 -17.86 -48.69
N ASP A 699 1.31 -16.74 -49.31
CA ASP A 699 1.75 -16.65 -50.70
C ASP A 699 2.11 -15.19 -50.97
N ASN A 700 3.40 -14.94 -51.15
CA ASN A 700 4.02 -13.93 -52.03
C ASN A 700 5.47 -13.69 -51.58
N ALA A 701 6.35 -14.57 -52.04
CA ALA A 701 7.74 -14.24 -52.24
C ALA A 701 8.11 -14.76 -53.63
N ARG A 702 8.79 -13.90 -54.41
CA ARG A 702 9.25 -14.06 -55.81
C ARG A 702 8.22 -13.72 -56.88
N ASP A 703 8.52 -13.01 -57.97
CA ASP A 703 9.78 -12.59 -58.61
C ASP A 703 9.48 -11.33 -59.48
N ASP A 704 10.54 -10.74 -60.04
CA ASP A 704 10.58 -9.89 -61.25
C ASP A 704 10.01 -8.47 -61.16
N ASP A 705 10.41 -7.49 -61.96
CA ASP A 705 11.64 -7.07 -62.66
C ASP A 705 11.23 -5.68 -63.21
N ASP A 706 12.22 -4.83 -63.44
CA ASP A 706 12.27 -3.83 -64.50
C ASP A 706 11.31 -2.60 -64.55
N ASP A 707 12.01 -1.50 -64.85
CA ASP A 707 11.66 -0.35 -65.70
C ASP A 707 10.84 0.83 -65.15
N ASP A 708 11.56 1.97 -65.19
CA ASP A 708 11.17 3.25 -65.78
C ASP A 708 9.87 3.91 -65.31
N ASP A 709 9.95 5.12 -64.76
CA ASP A 709 10.11 6.32 -65.59
C ASP A 709 9.90 7.58 -64.76
N ASP A 710 10.52 8.64 -65.27
CA ASP A 710 10.54 10.04 -64.90
C ASP A 710 9.26 10.63 -64.24
N SER A 711 9.46 11.52 -63.27
CA SER A 711 9.45 12.96 -63.57
C SER A 711 9.41 13.84 -62.31
N HIS A 712 10.43 14.69 -62.21
CA HIS A 712 10.39 16.12 -61.91
C HIS A 712 9.27 16.70 -61.01
N VAL A 713 9.70 17.43 -59.97
CA VAL A 713 9.76 18.92 -59.89
C VAL A 713 10.22 19.24 -58.47
N GLU A 714 11.51 19.53 -58.30
CA GLU A 714 12.07 20.89 -58.17
C GLU A 714 11.60 21.63 -56.89
N ASN A 715 12.51 21.79 -55.93
CA ASN A 715 13.25 23.06 -55.66
C ASN A 715 12.59 23.79 -54.47
N PHE A 716 13.30 24.38 -53.49
CA PHE A 716 14.66 24.90 -53.46
C PHE A 716 15.04 25.27 -52.01
N LEU A 717 16.33 25.10 -51.71
CA LEU A 717 17.19 25.86 -50.78
C LEU A 717 16.86 25.84 -49.27
N GLY A 718 17.81 25.63 -48.37
CA GLY A 718 19.25 25.54 -48.54
C GLY A 718 19.96 25.91 -47.23
N TRP A 719 21.24 25.55 -47.19
CA TRP A 719 22.29 25.99 -46.25
C TRP A 719 22.48 25.16 -44.97
N SER A 720 23.45 24.24 -45.09
CA SER A 720 24.42 23.88 -44.04
C SER A 720 25.32 25.10 -43.73
N PRO A 721 25.99 25.16 -42.57
CA PRO A 721 27.32 24.54 -42.53
C PRO A 721 27.66 23.83 -41.21
N ASP A 722 28.37 22.71 -41.37
CA ASP A 722 29.41 22.28 -40.44
C ASP A 722 30.53 23.34 -40.41
N SER A 723 31.04 23.64 -39.22
CA SER A 723 32.45 23.99 -39.07
C SER A 723 32.90 23.62 -37.66
N ASP A 724 33.99 22.86 -37.66
CA ASP A 724 34.79 22.43 -36.53
C ASP A 724 35.33 23.58 -35.67
N ASP A 725 35.95 23.14 -34.57
CA ASP A 725 37.07 23.73 -33.83
C ASP A 725 36.79 24.61 -32.60
N ASP A 726 37.38 24.12 -31.50
CA ASP A 726 38.13 24.81 -30.45
C ASP A 726 37.42 25.86 -29.56
N ASP A 727 37.33 25.56 -28.26
CA ASP A 727 38.25 26.10 -27.23
C ASP A 727 37.72 25.91 -25.79
N ASP A 728 38.69 25.79 -24.89
CA ASP A 728 38.66 25.83 -23.42
C ASP A 728 37.50 26.63 -22.76
N PHE A 729 36.86 26.02 -21.73
CA PHE A 729 36.79 26.52 -20.34
C PHE A 729 36.08 25.55 -19.38
#